data_AF-A0AAE9EDJ3-F1
#
_entry.id   AF-A0AAE9EDJ3-F1
#
_cell.length_a   1.000
_cell.length_b   1.000
_cell.length_c   1.000
_cell.angle_alpha   90.00
_cell.angle_beta   90.00
_cell.angle_gamma   90.00
#
_symmetry.space_group_name_H-M   'P 1'
#
loop_
_entity.id
_entity.type
_entity.pdbx_description
1 polymer ?
#
loop_
_entity_poly.entity_id
_entity_poly.type
_entity_poly.pdbx_seq_one_letter_code
_entity_poly.pdbx_strand_id
1 'polypeptide(L)'
;MVATKTFSDAEIDNIGQALNDAKRPLKSRFRALFILRNIGCDRSVEWIGKCLNDESALLKHELAYCLGQMQNKSAIPTLVNVLQDEKQEPMVRHEAGEALGAIADPSVKEVLRKYAQDPCPEVSETCQIALGRVEWVEKSGKDTNSPYDSVDPTPSASTVDVTELAATLVNVSLPLFDRYRAMFSLRNINTDESIKALAQGLYCEDSALFRHEIAYVLGQVQSPVAIKELKDRLLLPTENCMVRHECAEALGAIANEECTEILKQYVNDEERVVRESCEVALDMVDYENSSDLQMKPCGRLVLQVARRMGSCKQKVSSCRQFSSEATAHDNIKVGTLCEMELAVAKQLNMKSHLPAPLSKQMDTLGEIVTLIREPIAEIASCMRIVDKNLPNLRLVLWGAFGTGKTVTLNQAVHHAYTNKWAIVHLRSAMELTRRVKEIEMSSFVSGRINDPSNAVAILQNFKQQNQHIWKILGVLLTEKDYEWSKSERTLKGKPITEIIEMGISAPFLASDCVGALFRELRRHAKDDKLKVLVAIDDANSLWGKTLVKRADRTYAPPSDLTLVVHFRRMISNDWTNGCVLMVADKKEVADARDELGVSRHTPLELFGEEGFEFVEPFVPIETTNYTESETDALYNYYVNKNWLASKAARSEEGRKQLMHLSAFNPYYYERLCAFN
;
A
#
# COMPACT_ATOMS: atom_id res chain seq x y z
N MET A 1 -16.21 2.50 17.75
CA MET A 1 -15.04 2.47 18.64
C MET A 1 -14.08 1.44 18.05
N VAL A 2 -13.03 1.93 17.40
CA VAL A 2 -12.02 1.11 16.70
C VAL A 2 -11.18 0.42 17.76
N ALA A 3 -11.12 -0.91 17.75
CA ALA A 3 -10.17 -1.64 18.59
C ALA A 3 -8.78 -1.49 17.98
N THR A 4 -7.97 -0.60 18.57
CA THR A 4 -6.55 -0.46 18.29
C THR A 4 -5.84 -1.77 18.64
N LYS A 5 -5.02 -2.29 17.71
CA LYS A 5 -4.01 -3.32 17.96
C LYS A 5 -3.29 -3.00 19.26
N THR A 6 -3.46 -3.81 20.29
CA THR A 6 -2.82 -3.61 21.59
C THR A 6 -1.41 -4.21 21.51
N PHE A 7 -0.43 -3.37 21.19
CA PHE A 7 0.98 -3.71 21.41
C PHE A 7 1.16 -4.02 22.90
N SER A 8 1.86 -5.11 23.21
CA SER A 8 2.19 -5.40 24.60
C SER A 8 3.22 -4.41 25.13
N ASP A 9 3.16 -4.09 26.43
CA ASP A 9 4.14 -3.23 27.09
C ASP A 9 5.59 -3.67 26.83
N ALA A 10 5.84 -4.98 26.75
CA ALA A 10 7.15 -5.55 26.46
C ALA A 10 7.62 -5.28 25.02
N GLU A 11 6.71 -5.27 24.03
CA GLU A 11 7.06 -4.91 22.65
C GLU A 11 7.38 -3.42 22.54
N ILE A 12 6.59 -2.57 23.20
CA ILE A 12 6.83 -1.12 23.26
C ILE A 12 8.19 -0.84 23.91
N ASP A 13 8.53 -1.55 24.99
CA ASP A 13 9.82 -1.43 25.65
C ASP A 13 10.99 -1.83 24.77
N ASN A 14 10.87 -2.92 24.02
CA ASN A 14 11.92 -3.35 23.10
C ASN A 14 12.17 -2.31 21.99
N ILE A 15 11.11 -1.70 21.47
CA ILE A 15 11.20 -0.62 20.47
C ILE A 15 11.81 0.64 21.11
N GLY A 16 11.37 1.00 22.32
CA GLY A 16 11.93 2.11 23.09
C GLY A 16 13.42 1.96 23.40
N GLN A 17 13.86 0.75 23.76
CA GLN A 17 15.28 0.44 23.93
C GLN A 17 16.05 0.59 22.62
N ALA A 18 15.49 0.14 21.49
CA ALA A 18 16.11 0.32 20.18
C ALA A 18 16.26 1.79 19.78
N LEU A 19 15.29 2.65 20.14
CA LEU A 19 15.37 4.09 19.92
C LEU A 19 16.50 4.74 20.76
N ASN A 20 16.64 4.34 22.02
CA ASN A 20 17.59 4.92 22.97
C ASN A 20 19.00 4.29 22.90
N ASP A 21 19.22 3.30 22.03
CA ASP A 21 20.52 2.65 21.85
C ASP A 21 21.41 3.47 20.92
N ALA A 22 22.26 4.33 21.50
CA ALA A 22 23.19 5.19 20.77
C ALA A 22 24.23 4.42 19.93
N LYS A 23 24.40 3.11 20.12
CA LYS A 23 25.29 2.28 19.30
C LYS A 23 24.66 1.88 17.96
N ARG A 24 23.34 2.03 17.82
CA ARG A 24 22.63 1.69 16.58
C ARG A 24 22.78 2.80 15.55
N PRO A 25 22.78 2.45 14.25
CA PRO A 25 22.71 3.43 13.18
C PRO A 25 21.49 4.34 13.34
N LEU A 26 21.65 5.62 13.01
CA LEU A 26 20.63 6.65 13.20
C LEU A 26 19.31 6.28 12.52
N LYS A 27 19.37 5.71 11.30
CA LYS A 27 18.21 5.17 10.58
C LYS A 27 17.38 4.12 11.35
N SER A 28 18.04 3.24 12.10
CA SER A 28 17.35 2.23 12.90
C SER A 28 16.61 2.85 14.08
N ARG A 29 17.17 3.93 14.62
CA ARG A 29 16.58 4.71 15.72
C ARG A 29 15.39 5.52 15.23
N PHE A 30 15.50 6.19 14.08
CA PHE A 30 14.36 6.84 13.42
C PHE A 30 13.21 5.85 13.20
N ARG A 31 13.48 4.67 12.65
CA ARG A 31 12.44 3.64 12.48
C ARG A 31 11.76 3.25 13.80
N ALA A 32 12.51 3.12 14.89
CA ALA A 32 11.93 2.86 16.21
C ALA A 32 11.05 4.03 16.69
N LEU A 33 11.49 5.27 16.51
CA LEU A 33 10.72 6.48 16.81
C LEU A 33 9.35 6.48 16.11
N PHE A 34 9.32 6.26 14.80
CA PHE A 34 8.06 6.33 14.05
C PHE A 34 7.09 5.19 14.39
N ILE A 35 7.60 4.02 14.78
CA ILE A 35 6.75 2.96 15.33
C ILE A 35 6.12 3.43 16.65
N LEU A 36 6.90 4.00 17.57
CA LEU A 36 6.40 4.52 18.85
C LEU A 36 5.38 5.66 18.65
N ARG A 37 5.61 6.56 17.70
CA ARG A 37 4.67 7.62 17.28
C ARG A 37 3.33 7.02 16.90
N ASN A 38 3.33 6.02 16.01
CA ASN A 38 2.10 5.38 15.52
C ASN A 38 1.36 4.60 16.63
N ILE A 39 2.07 4.12 17.65
CA ILE A 39 1.46 3.50 18.84
C ILE A 39 0.74 4.54 19.72
N GLY A 40 1.28 5.76 19.85
CA GLY A 40 0.56 6.89 20.43
C GLY A 40 0.33 6.90 21.95
N CYS A 41 0.64 5.80 22.66
CA CYS A 41 0.33 5.66 24.09
C CYS A 41 1.33 6.41 25.01
N ASP A 42 0.96 6.59 26.29
CA ASP A 42 1.81 7.27 27.28
C ASP A 42 3.17 6.60 27.45
N ARG A 43 3.23 5.27 27.36
CA ARG A 43 4.49 4.52 27.40
C ARG A 43 5.40 4.84 26.20
N SER A 44 4.82 5.07 25.02
CA SER A 44 5.58 5.55 23.86
C SER A 44 6.13 6.95 24.11
N VAL A 45 5.32 7.85 24.68
CA VAL A 45 5.74 9.21 25.05
C VAL A 45 6.92 9.19 26.03
N GLU A 46 6.89 8.31 27.03
CA GLU A 46 8.01 8.14 27.96
C GLU A 46 9.31 7.71 27.27
N TRP A 47 9.25 6.74 26.36
CA TRP A 47 10.42 6.25 25.63
C TRP A 47 10.99 7.28 24.64
N ILE A 48 10.13 7.99 23.94
CA ILE A 48 10.50 9.11 23.06
C ILE A 48 11.14 10.23 23.90
N GLY A 49 10.52 10.57 25.04
CA GLY A 49 10.99 11.61 25.94
C GLY A 49 12.37 11.35 26.55
N LYS A 50 12.71 10.10 26.85
CA LYS A 50 14.06 9.71 27.32
C LYS A 50 15.15 10.01 26.29
N CYS A 51 14.83 9.90 25.01
CA CYS A 51 15.78 10.07 23.91
C CYS A 51 16.05 11.55 23.57
N LEU A 52 15.33 12.51 24.18
CA LEU A 52 15.55 13.95 23.97
C LEU A 52 16.87 14.48 24.58
N ASN A 53 17.63 13.63 25.27
CA ASN A 53 18.98 13.93 25.75
C ASN A 53 20.09 13.40 24.82
N ASP A 54 19.75 12.98 23.60
CA ASP A 54 20.71 12.48 22.62
C ASP A 54 21.66 13.57 22.09
N GLU A 55 22.82 13.17 21.56
CA GLU A 55 23.80 14.08 20.99
C GLU A 55 23.42 14.60 19.59
N SER A 56 22.55 13.88 18.87
CA SER A 56 22.06 14.31 17.55
C SER A 56 20.94 15.34 17.71
N ALA A 57 21.21 16.59 17.34
CA ALA A 57 20.19 17.64 17.27
C ALA A 57 19.07 17.29 16.28
N LEU A 58 19.39 16.62 15.17
CA LEU A 58 18.42 16.15 14.19
C LEU A 58 17.44 15.14 14.80
N LEU A 59 17.95 14.14 15.54
CA LEU A 59 17.09 13.17 16.21
C LEU A 59 16.22 13.83 17.27
N LYS A 60 16.79 14.73 18.10
CA LYS A 60 16.05 15.47 19.12
C LYS A 60 14.92 16.31 18.55
N HIS A 61 15.18 16.99 17.44
CA HIS A 61 14.17 17.71 16.68
C HIS A 61 13.04 16.76 16.24
N GLU A 62 13.34 15.65 15.57
CA GLU A 62 12.29 14.72 15.10
C GLU A 62 11.50 14.06 16.24
N LEU A 63 12.15 13.82 17.40
CA LEU A 63 11.49 13.33 18.61
C LEU A 63 10.43 14.33 19.10
N ALA A 64 10.77 15.62 19.17
CA ALA A 64 9.86 16.68 19.57
C ALA A 64 8.69 16.82 18.58
N TYR A 65 8.98 16.79 17.28
CA TYR A 65 7.96 16.79 16.22
C TYR A 65 6.98 15.62 16.40
N CYS A 66 7.49 14.39 16.54
CA CYS A 66 6.67 13.20 16.73
C CYS A 66 5.75 13.30 17.96
N LEU A 67 6.26 13.83 19.08
CA LEU A 67 5.44 14.07 20.28
C LEU A 67 4.31 15.08 20.02
N GLY A 68 4.58 16.14 19.26
CA GLY A 68 3.57 17.11 18.83
C GLY A 68 2.48 16.48 17.96
N GLN A 69 2.88 15.72 16.94
CA GLN A 69 1.96 15.05 16.02
C GLN A 69 1.15 13.93 16.68
N MET A 70 1.62 13.33 17.79
CA MET A 70 0.82 12.40 18.59
C MET A 70 -0.32 13.08 19.33
N GLN A 71 -0.25 14.42 19.53
CA GLN A 71 -1.19 15.22 20.31
C GLN A 71 -1.47 14.67 21.74
N ASN A 72 -0.58 13.83 22.27
CA ASN A 72 -0.74 13.22 23.58
C ASN A 72 -0.26 14.19 24.68
N LYS A 73 -1.18 14.58 25.57
CA LYS A 73 -0.93 15.53 26.65
C LYS A 73 0.12 15.08 27.66
N SER A 74 0.40 13.79 27.78
CA SER A 74 1.48 13.29 28.65
C SER A 74 2.87 13.79 28.21
N ALA A 75 3.02 14.25 26.97
CA ALA A 75 4.27 14.82 26.46
C ALA A 75 4.55 16.25 26.93
N ILE A 76 3.53 16.99 27.42
CA ILE A 76 3.64 18.42 27.76
C ILE A 76 4.80 18.71 28.72
N PRO A 77 4.95 18.01 29.87
CA PRO A 77 6.03 18.31 30.81
C PRO A 77 7.42 18.16 30.18
N THR A 78 7.60 17.14 29.35
CA THR A 78 8.85 16.87 28.64
C THR A 78 9.15 17.97 27.63
N LEU A 79 8.17 18.35 26.80
CA LEU A 79 8.33 19.41 25.80
C LEU A 79 8.58 20.78 26.44
N VAL A 80 7.93 21.08 27.57
CA VAL A 80 8.19 22.30 28.35
C VAL A 80 9.62 22.32 28.85
N ASN A 81 10.14 21.21 29.38
CA ASN A 81 11.53 21.16 29.84
C ASN A 81 12.53 21.40 28.69
N VAL A 82 12.27 20.84 27.50
CA VAL A 82 13.11 21.07 26.32
C VAL A 82 13.08 22.53 25.85
N LEU A 83 11.90 23.14 25.78
CA LEU A 83 11.75 24.56 25.38
C LEU A 83 12.50 25.50 26.36
N GLN A 84 12.47 25.17 27.65
CA GLN A 84 13.09 25.96 28.73
C GLN A 84 14.61 25.80 28.82
N ASP A 85 15.18 24.72 28.27
CA ASP A 85 16.59 24.41 28.41
C ASP A 85 17.43 25.23 27.41
N GLU A 86 18.05 26.30 27.89
CA GLU A 86 18.94 27.16 27.10
C GLU A 86 20.22 26.44 26.61
N LYS A 87 20.50 25.22 27.10
CA LYS A 87 21.61 24.39 26.59
C LYS A 87 21.22 23.59 25.35
N GLN A 88 19.93 23.43 25.07
CA GLN A 88 19.47 22.77 23.85
C GLN A 88 19.67 23.68 22.65
N GLU A 89 19.89 23.06 21.49
CA GLU A 89 20.05 23.78 20.23
C GLU A 89 18.74 24.51 19.89
N PRO A 90 18.81 25.71 19.27
CA PRO A 90 17.61 26.44 18.83
C PRO A 90 16.63 25.59 18.01
N MET A 91 17.16 24.74 17.12
CA MET A 91 16.41 23.76 16.32
C MET A 91 15.61 22.75 17.17
N VAL A 92 16.06 22.38 18.37
CA VAL A 92 15.28 21.46 19.22
C VAL A 92 14.25 22.24 20.03
N ARG A 93 14.60 23.46 20.46
CA ARG A 93 13.74 24.32 21.26
C ARG A 93 12.53 24.84 20.48
N HIS A 94 12.69 25.26 19.23
CA HIS A 94 11.53 25.69 18.42
C HIS A 94 10.58 24.51 18.19
N GLU A 95 11.09 23.33 17.83
CA GLU A 95 10.25 22.16 17.55
C GLU A 95 9.46 21.72 18.81
N ALA A 96 10.05 21.86 20.00
CA ALA A 96 9.32 21.67 21.25
C ALA A 96 8.20 22.70 21.46
N GLY A 97 8.45 23.98 21.12
CA GLY A 97 7.43 25.03 21.12
C GLY A 97 6.29 24.77 20.12
N GLU A 98 6.63 24.29 18.93
CA GLU A 98 5.67 23.91 17.89
C GLU A 98 4.83 22.70 18.32
N ALA A 99 5.46 21.67 18.88
CA ALA A 99 4.80 20.49 19.41
C ALA A 99 3.80 20.83 20.52
N LEU A 100 4.14 21.76 21.43
CA LEU A 100 3.21 22.29 22.43
C LEU A 100 2.02 23.01 21.75
N GLY A 101 2.32 23.78 20.70
CA GLY A 101 1.32 24.38 19.83
C GLY A 101 0.38 23.34 19.22
N ALA A 102 0.91 22.25 18.64
CA ALA A 102 0.18 21.17 17.99
C ALA A 102 -0.75 20.39 18.94
N ILE A 103 -0.30 20.15 20.18
CA ILE A 103 -1.14 19.56 21.25
C ILE A 103 -2.31 20.51 21.62
N ALA A 104 -2.11 21.83 21.52
CA ALA A 104 -3.10 22.87 21.79
C ALA A 104 -3.81 22.77 23.16
N ASP A 105 -3.12 22.28 24.20
CA ASP A 105 -3.69 22.28 25.54
C ASP A 105 -3.62 23.68 26.19
N PRO A 106 -4.71 24.24 26.74
CA PRO A 106 -4.71 25.58 27.32
C PRO A 106 -3.67 25.82 28.42
N SER A 107 -3.19 24.77 29.10
CA SER A 107 -2.14 24.87 30.13
C SER A 107 -0.80 25.38 29.60
N VAL A 108 -0.53 25.24 28.30
CA VAL A 108 0.76 25.64 27.70
C VAL A 108 0.83 27.14 27.36
N LYS A 109 -0.27 27.88 27.48
CA LYS A 109 -0.34 29.31 27.10
C LYS A 109 0.67 30.19 27.83
N GLU A 110 0.85 29.98 29.14
CA GLU A 110 1.77 30.80 29.94
C GLU A 110 3.22 30.57 29.55
N VAL A 111 3.61 29.32 29.29
CA VAL A 111 4.96 29.00 28.85
C VAL A 111 5.21 29.51 27.43
N LEU A 112 4.28 29.32 26.49
CA LEU A 112 4.41 29.86 25.13
C LEU A 112 4.49 31.40 25.16
N ARG A 113 3.68 32.08 25.98
CA ARG A 113 3.74 33.54 26.12
C ARG A 113 5.08 34.03 26.67
N LYS A 114 5.67 33.29 27.61
CA LYS A 114 7.01 33.60 28.14
C LYS A 114 8.06 33.49 27.04
N TYR A 115 8.07 32.41 26.27
CA TYR A 115 9.08 32.16 25.24
C TYR A 115 8.77 32.84 23.89
N ALA A 116 7.60 33.44 23.71
CA ALA A 116 7.31 34.34 22.59
C ALA A 116 8.19 35.59 22.57
N GLN A 117 8.94 35.86 23.64
CA GLN A 117 9.93 36.94 23.78
C GLN A 117 11.35 36.40 23.95
N ASP A 118 11.61 35.14 23.58
CA ASP A 118 12.95 34.54 23.64
C ASP A 118 13.94 35.35 22.78
N PRO A 119 15.21 35.50 23.21
CA PRO A 119 16.22 36.20 22.41
C PRO A 119 16.54 35.49 21.09
N CYS A 120 16.26 34.18 20.98
CA CYS A 120 16.42 33.42 19.76
C CYS A 120 15.18 33.63 18.86
N PRO A 121 15.34 34.23 17.66
CA PRO A 121 14.21 34.52 16.77
C PRO A 121 13.36 33.28 16.47
N GLU A 122 14.00 32.16 16.14
CA GLU A 122 13.34 30.89 15.79
C GLU A 122 12.40 30.41 16.90
N VAL A 123 12.86 30.47 18.16
CA VAL A 123 12.04 30.06 19.32
C VAL A 123 10.91 31.06 19.58
N SER A 124 11.21 32.35 19.50
CA SER A 124 10.24 33.41 19.76
C SER A 124 9.11 33.43 18.74
N GLU A 125 9.44 33.30 17.45
CA GLU A 125 8.50 33.27 16.33
C GLU A 125 7.62 32.02 16.40
N THR A 126 8.21 30.84 16.64
CA THR A 126 7.44 29.60 16.82
C THR A 126 6.48 29.70 18.00
N CYS A 127 6.91 30.24 19.14
CA CYS A 127 6.05 30.39 20.31
C CYS A 127 4.90 31.39 20.07
N GLN A 128 5.11 32.44 19.27
CA GLN A 128 4.06 33.36 18.85
C GLN A 128 3.02 32.66 17.95
N ILE A 129 3.48 31.86 16.98
CA ILE A 129 2.60 31.09 16.08
C ILE A 129 1.82 30.03 16.88
N ALA A 130 2.51 29.26 17.73
CA ALA A 130 1.93 28.24 18.59
C ALA A 130 0.89 28.83 19.55
N LEU A 131 1.15 29.99 20.16
CA LEU A 131 0.18 30.69 21.00
C LEU A 131 -1.05 31.12 20.18
N GLY A 132 -0.83 31.67 18.99
CA GLY A 132 -1.92 32.04 18.06
C GLY A 132 -2.78 30.82 17.69
N ARG A 133 -2.16 29.66 17.47
CA ARG A 133 -2.85 28.39 17.22
C ARG A 133 -3.70 27.95 18.41
N VAL A 134 -3.11 27.91 19.61
CA VAL A 134 -3.81 27.50 20.85
C VAL A 134 -5.05 28.37 21.07
N GLU A 135 -4.90 29.70 20.94
CA GLU A 135 -6.02 30.63 21.07
C GLU A 135 -7.08 30.45 19.97
N TRP A 136 -6.67 30.11 18.75
CA TRP A 136 -7.60 29.85 17.65
C TRP A 136 -8.38 28.55 17.87
N VAL A 137 -7.73 27.47 18.31
CA VAL A 137 -8.38 26.19 18.64
C VAL A 137 -9.36 26.39 19.80
N GLU A 138 -8.97 27.12 20.85
CA GLU A 138 -9.83 27.45 22.00
C GLU A 138 -11.07 28.25 21.58
N LYS A 139 -10.92 29.23 20.69
CA LYS A 139 -12.04 30.08 20.21
C LYS A 139 -12.95 29.37 19.22
N SER A 140 -12.38 28.56 18.32
CA SER A 140 -13.13 27.98 17.18
C SER A 140 -13.68 26.58 17.46
N GLY A 141 -13.08 25.84 18.40
CA GLY A 141 -13.35 24.42 18.63
C GLY A 141 -12.97 23.51 17.45
N LYS A 142 -12.22 24.04 16.47
CA LYS A 142 -11.76 23.31 15.28
C LYS A 142 -10.26 23.06 15.37
N ASP A 143 -9.81 21.99 14.75
CA ASP A 143 -8.39 21.67 14.59
C ASP A 143 -7.85 22.17 13.24
N THR A 144 -6.53 22.21 13.09
CA THR A 144 -5.81 22.64 11.88
C THR A 144 -5.29 21.46 11.06
N ASN A 145 -6.09 20.38 10.99
CA ASN A 145 -5.71 19.18 10.26
C ASN A 145 -5.59 19.47 8.76
N SER A 146 -4.50 19.01 8.17
CA SER A 146 -4.18 19.23 6.77
C SER A 146 -4.64 18.06 5.88
N PRO A 147 -4.75 18.27 4.55
CA PRO A 147 -4.91 17.18 3.58
C PRO A 147 -3.74 16.18 3.54
N TYR A 148 -2.67 16.47 4.27
CA TYR A 148 -1.44 15.70 4.34
C TYR A 148 -1.34 14.88 5.63
N ASP A 149 -2.40 14.77 6.45
CA ASP A 149 -2.35 14.04 7.74
C ASP A 149 -1.27 14.62 8.70
N SER A 150 -1.04 15.95 8.63
CA SER A 150 -0.24 16.73 9.61
C SER A 150 -1.13 17.71 10.38
N VAL A 151 -0.68 18.05 11.59
CA VAL A 151 -1.24 19.15 12.37
C VAL A 151 -0.51 20.43 11.99
N ASP A 152 -1.14 21.31 11.21
CA ASP A 152 -0.49 22.54 10.75
C ASP A 152 -0.41 23.60 11.87
N PRO A 153 0.67 24.40 11.97
CA PRO A 153 0.79 25.51 12.91
C PRO A 153 -0.29 26.59 12.79
N THR A 154 -0.91 26.77 11.62
CA THR A 154 -1.98 27.76 11.40
C THR A 154 -3.09 27.19 10.51
N PRO A 155 -4.33 27.70 10.61
CA PRO A 155 -5.39 27.34 9.67
C PRO A 155 -5.12 27.96 8.29
N SER A 156 -5.55 27.30 7.22
CA SER A 156 -5.46 27.84 5.86
C SER A 156 -6.16 29.22 5.72
N ALA A 157 -5.66 30.03 4.79
CA ALA A 157 -6.31 31.28 4.40
C ALA A 157 -7.66 31.00 3.72
N SER A 158 -8.59 31.96 3.83
CA SER A 158 -9.94 31.83 3.27
C SER A 158 -10.01 31.97 1.75
N THR A 159 -9.01 32.62 1.15
CA THR A 159 -8.88 32.81 -0.30
C THR A 159 -8.16 31.63 -0.94
N VAL A 160 -8.49 31.35 -2.20
CA VAL A 160 -7.85 30.32 -3.05
C VAL A 160 -7.14 30.92 -4.26
N ASP A 161 -7.08 32.26 -4.36
CA ASP A 161 -6.38 32.94 -5.44
C ASP A 161 -4.87 32.89 -5.21
N VAL A 162 -4.16 32.16 -6.08
CA VAL A 162 -2.71 31.99 -6.02
C VAL A 162 -1.97 33.33 -6.06
N THR A 163 -2.48 34.34 -6.78
CA THR A 163 -1.81 35.64 -6.92
C THR A 163 -1.86 36.44 -5.61
N GLU A 164 -3.02 36.45 -4.97
CA GLU A 164 -3.23 37.11 -3.67
C GLU A 164 -2.42 36.41 -2.57
N LEU A 165 -2.44 35.08 -2.56
CA LEU A 165 -1.68 34.26 -1.62
C LEU A 165 -0.17 34.46 -1.81
N ALA A 166 0.32 34.49 -3.05
CA ALA A 166 1.72 34.76 -3.35
C ALA A 166 2.16 36.15 -2.87
N ALA A 167 1.33 37.18 -3.10
CA ALA A 167 1.60 38.53 -2.63
C ALA A 167 1.62 38.61 -1.09
N THR A 168 0.75 37.86 -0.42
CA THR A 168 0.72 37.75 1.05
C THR A 168 1.97 37.05 1.58
N LEU A 169 2.36 35.93 0.97
CA LEU A 169 3.47 35.08 1.40
C LEU A 169 4.80 35.84 1.51
N VAL A 170 5.11 36.66 0.49
CA VAL A 170 6.39 37.39 0.38
C VAL A 170 6.37 38.76 1.05
N ASN A 171 5.24 39.18 1.61
CA ASN A 171 5.11 40.49 2.23
C ASN A 171 5.64 40.49 3.68
N VAL A 172 6.88 40.91 3.85
CA VAL A 172 7.59 40.99 5.15
C VAL A 172 6.91 41.95 6.14
N SER A 173 6.04 42.87 5.68
CA SER A 173 5.30 43.78 6.58
C SER A 173 4.11 43.11 7.27
N LEU A 174 3.70 41.91 6.84
CA LEU A 174 2.59 41.17 7.44
C LEU A 174 3.07 40.26 8.57
N PRO A 175 2.21 39.99 9.58
CA PRO A 175 2.52 39.01 10.62
C PRO A 175 2.86 37.64 10.05
N LEU A 176 3.83 36.94 10.66
CA LEU A 176 4.19 35.57 10.27
C LEU A 176 2.98 34.63 10.28
N PHE A 177 2.07 34.78 11.24
CA PHE A 177 0.84 33.99 11.29
C PHE A 177 0.07 34.06 9.97
N ASP A 178 -0.18 35.25 9.41
CA ASP A 178 -0.92 35.41 8.15
C ASP A 178 -0.16 34.87 6.94
N ARG A 179 1.18 35.00 6.93
CA ARG A 179 2.03 34.43 5.88
C ARG A 179 2.00 32.89 5.91
N TYR A 180 1.98 32.28 7.09
CA TYR A 180 1.79 30.82 7.25
C TYR A 180 0.43 30.36 6.74
N ARG A 181 -0.64 31.14 6.97
CA ARG A 181 -1.96 30.80 6.42
C ARG A 181 -1.94 30.78 4.89
N ALA A 182 -1.24 31.75 4.28
CA ALA A 182 -1.05 31.80 2.84
C ALA A 182 -0.21 30.62 2.33
N MET A 183 0.85 30.27 3.06
CA MET A 183 1.73 29.13 2.79
C MET A 183 0.95 27.82 2.71
N PHE A 184 0.17 27.48 3.75
CA PHE A 184 -0.62 26.24 3.76
C PHE A 184 -1.75 26.25 2.74
N SER A 185 -2.34 27.41 2.42
CA SER A 185 -3.29 27.50 1.31
C SER A 185 -2.63 27.21 -0.05
N LEU A 186 -1.44 27.77 -0.31
CA LEU A 186 -0.68 27.48 -1.54
C LEU A 186 -0.31 25.99 -1.63
N ARG A 187 0.17 25.40 -0.53
CA ARG A 187 0.41 23.95 -0.43
C ARG A 187 -0.83 23.14 -0.82
N ASN A 188 -1.97 23.48 -0.24
CA ASN A 188 -3.21 22.73 -0.43
C ASN A 188 -3.79 22.86 -1.85
N ILE A 189 -3.48 23.95 -2.58
CA ILE A 189 -3.86 24.14 -3.98
C ILE A 189 -3.08 23.18 -4.90
N ASN A 190 -1.78 22.99 -4.64
CA ASN A 190 -0.94 21.97 -5.28
C ASN A 190 -0.92 21.98 -6.83
N THR A 191 -0.87 23.17 -7.44
CA THR A 191 -0.57 23.37 -8.88
C THR A 191 0.86 23.89 -9.09
N ASP A 192 1.42 23.71 -10.28
CA ASP A 192 2.76 24.21 -10.62
C ASP A 192 2.91 25.72 -10.36
N GLU A 193 1.86 26.51 -10.60
CA GLU A 193 1.84 27.95 -10.31
C GLU A 193 1.90 28.23 -8.80
N SER A 194 1.10 27.51 -8.02
CA SER A 194 1.09 27.66 -6.55
C SER A 194 2.42 27.22 -5.92
N ILE A 195 3.07 26.20 -6.48
CA ILE A 195 4.35 25.67 -6.00
C ILE A 195 5.49 26.64 -6.33
N LYS A 196 5.49 27.23 -7.53
CA LYS A 196 6.44 28.30 -7.89
C LYS A 196 6.28 29.52 -6.99
N ALA A 197 5.04 29.90 -6.68
CA ALA A 197 4.75 30.98 -5.74
C ALA A 197 5.24 30.65 -4.32
N LEU A 198 4.97 29.43 -3.84
CA LEU A 198 5.43 28.94 -2.54
C LEU A 198 6.96 28.94 -2.45
N ALA A 199 7.66 28.49 -3.48
CA ALA A 199 9.12 28.46 -3.54
C ALA A 199 9.77 29.86 -3.47
N GLN A 200 9.05 30.93 -3.83
CA GLN A 200 9.56 32.30 -3.60
C GLN A 200 9.74 32.63 -2.11
N GLY A 201 9.02 31.93 -1.21
CA GLY A 201 9.19 32.07 0.23
C GLY A 201 10.59 31.73 0.73
N LEU A 202 11.33 30.86 0.02
CA LEU A 202 12.72 30.51 0.35
C LEU A 202 13.70 31.68 0.19
N TYR A 203 13.30 32.76 -0.49
CA TYR A 203 14.12 33.97 -0.65
C TYR A 203 13.73 35.10 0.30
N CYS A 204 12.83 34.84 1.24
CA CYS A 204 12.48 35.78 2.30
C CYS A 204 13.55 35.73 3.40
N GLU A 205 14.47 36.70 3.39
CA GLU A 205 15.63 36.75 4.29
C GLU A 205 15.29 37.19 5.73
N ASP A 206 14.02 37.49 6.01
CA ASP A 206 13.58 38.07 7.29
C ASP A 206 13.49 37.06 8.45
N SER A 207 13.16 35.80 8.16
CA SER A 207 13.01 34.75 9.18
C SER A 207 13.53 33.41 8.66
N ALA A 208 14.50 32.83 9.40
CA ALA A 208 15.00 31.48 9.11
C ALA A 208 13.91 30.42 9.37
N LEU A 209 13.09 30.61 10.41
CA LEU A 209 11.95 29.74 10.72
C LEU A 209 10.95 29.70 9.54
N PHE A 210 10.62 30.86 8.97
CA PHE A 210 9.72 30.93 7.82
C PHE A 210 10.28 30.16 6.61
N ARG A 211 11.58 30.31 6.30
CA ARG A 211 12.22 29.56 5.21
C ARG A 211 12.28 28.05 5.48
N HIS A 212 12.55 27.67 6.73
CA HIS A 212 12.47 26.27 7.17
C HIS A 212 11.08 25.70 6.88
N GLU A 213 10.02 26.38 7.28
CA GLU A 213 8.65 25.90 7.06
C GLU A 213 8.30 25.81 5.57
N ILE A 214 8.75 26.77 4.76
CA ILE A 214 8.58 26.69 3.30
C ILE A 214 9.24 25.43 2.74
N ALA A 215 10.47 25.11 3.16
CA ALA A 215 11.17 23.90 2.72
C ALA A 215 10.41 22.64 3.15
N TYR A 216 9.92 22.59 4.39
CA TYR A 216 9.09 21.49 4.90
C TYR A 216 7.84 21.27 4.04
N VAL A 217 7.08 22.35 3.79
CA VAL A 217 5.85 22.34 2.99
C VAL A 217 6.13 21.93 1.54
N LEU A 218 7.25 22.36 0.95
CA LEU A 218 7.68 21.91 -0.39
C LEU A 218 8.04 20.42 -0.40
N GLY A 219 8.66 19.94 0.68
CA GLY A 219 8.90 18.53 0.92
C GLY A 219 7.61 17.71 0.97
N GLN A 220 6.55 18.22 1.60
CA GLN A 220 5.23 17.56 1.64
C GLN A 220 4.58 17.49 0.26
N VAL A 221 4.83 18.48 -0.60
CA VAL A 221 4.29 18.56 -1.96
C VAL A 221 5.02 17.61 -2.92
N GLN A 222 6.31 17.36 -2.70
CA GLN A 222 7.16 16.46 -3.50
C GLN A 222 7.21 16.80 -5.01
N SER A 223 7.05 18.07 -5.37
CA SER A 223 7.05 18.48 -6.78
C SER A 223 8.46 18.80 -7.28
N PRO A 224 8.86 18.30 -8.47
CA PRO A 224 10.16 18.60 -9.05
C PRO A 224 10.33 20.08 -9.41
N VAL A 225 9.23 20.85 -9.44
CA VAL A 225 9.22 22.27 -9.78
C VAL A 225 10.05 23.11 -8.81
N ALA A 226 10.18 22.67 -7.55
CA ALA A 226 10.89 23.40 -6.49
C ALA A 226 12.35 22.94 -6.26
N ILE A 227 12.84 21.95 -7.03
CA ILE A 227 14.19 21.40 -6.86
C ILE A 227 15.25 22.48 -6.95
N LYS A 228 15.08 23.42 -7.90
CA LYS A 228 16.04 24.49 -8.13
C LYS A 228 16.18 25.36 -6.88
N GLU A 229 15.06 25.85 -6.34
CA GLU A 229 15.06 26.73 -5.18
C GLU A 229 15.53 26.01 -3.90
N LEU A 230 15.13 24.75 -3.69
CA LEU A 230 15.61 23.93 -2.56
C LEU A 230 17.12 23.68 -2.64
N LYS A 231 17.63 23.39 -3.84
CA LYS A 231 19.06 23.25 -4.12
C LYS A 231 19.80 24.55 -3.84
N ASP A 232 19.32 25.68 -4.36
CA ASP A 232 19.96 26.98 -4.17
C ASP A 232 20.13 27.31 -2.67
N ARG A 233 19.17 26.91 -1.83
CA ARG A 233 19.27 27.09 -0.37
C ARG A 233 20.19 26.10 0.34
N LEU A 234 20.13 24.81 0.00
CA LEU A 234 21.03 23.80 0.58
C LEU A 234 22.51 24.11 0.28
N LEU A 235 22.79 24.57 -0.94
CA LEU A 235 24.14 24.89 -1.42
C LEU A 235 24.73 26.16 -0.79
N LEU A 236 23.91 27.05 -0.21
CA LEU A 236 24.41 28.31 0.34
C LEU A 236 25.07 28.10 1.71
N PRO A 237 26.40 28.34 1.87
CA PRO A 237 27.08 28.11 3.14
C PRO A 237 26.70 29.10 4.25
N THR A 238 26.22 30.29 3.88
CA THR A 238 25.79 31.33 4.82
C THR A 238 24.34 31.16 5.28
N GLU A 239 23.63 30.15 4.78
CA GLU A 239 22.27 29.85 5.22
C GLU A 239 22.27 29.21 6.61
N ASN A 240 21.22 29.48 7.38
CA ASN A 240 20.99 28.84 8.66
C ASN A 240 20.88 27.32 8.50
N CYS A 241 21.57 26.57 9.36
CA CYS A 241 21.60 25.11 9.31
C CYS A 241 20.21 24.47 9.39
N MET A 242 19.26 25.13 10.06
CA MET A 242 17.83 24.79 10.10
C MET A 242 17.21 24.71 8.69
N VAL A 243 17.41 25.75 7.89
CA VAL A 243 16.84 25.80 6.54
C VAL A 243 17.54 24.79 5.63
N ARG A 244 18.87 24.63 5.79
CA ARG A 244 19.67 23.69 5.00
C ARG A 244 19.26 22.24 5.23
N HIS A 245 19.05 21.81 6.48
CA HIS A 245 18.64 20.43 6.74
C HIS A 245 17.24 20.15 6.16
N GLU A 246 16.32 21.11 6.29
CA GLU A 246 14.96 20.91 5.81
C GLU A 246 14.91 20.88 4.27
N CYS A 247 15.77 21.67 3.61
CA CYS A 247 15.96 21.55 2.17
C CYS A 247 16.54 20.18 1.76
N ALA A 248 17.47 19.62 2.56
CA ALA A 248 17.99 18.27 2.31
C ALA A 248 16.91 17.20 2.46
N GLU A 249 16.06 17.28 3.50
CA GLU A 249 14.94 16.35 3.68
C GLU A 249 13.89 16.49 2.57
N ALA A 250 13.56 17.72 2.17
CA ALA A 250 12.64 17.98 1.06
C ALA A 250 13.15 17.42 -0.27
N LEU A 251 14.45 17.58 -0.57
CA LEU A 251 15.08 16.97 -1.75
C LEU A 251 15.06 15.44 -1.67
N GLY A 252 15.30 14.88 -0.48
CA GLY A 252 15.16 13.45 -0.22
C GLY A 252 13.75 12.94 -0.49
N ALA A 253 12.73 13.68 -0.08
CA ALA A 253 11.33 13.34 -0.31
C ALA A 253 10.89 13.46 -1.78
N ILE A 254 11.55 14.30 -2.59
CA ILE A 254 11.29 14.38 -4.04
C ILE A 254 11.93 13.19 -4.78
N ALA A 255 13.05 12.67 -4.28
CA ALA A 255 13.69 11.41 -4.71
C ALA A 255 14.07 11.30 -6.21
N ASN A 256 14.35 12.42 -6.89
CA ASN A 256 14.83 12.41 -8.28
C ASN A 256 16.35 12.16 -8.38
N GLU A 257 16.82 11.67 -9.53
CA GLU A 257 18.26 11.43 -9.79
C GLU A 257 19.13 12.68 -9.51
N GLU A 258 18.66 13.88 -9.90
CA GLU A 258 19.33 15.14 -9.55
C GLU A 258 19.41 15.37 -8.04
N CYS A 259 18.33 15.06 -7.30
CA CYS A 259 18.29 15.23 -5.85
C CYS A 259 19.28 14.28 -5.16
N THR A 260 19.35 13.02 -5.60
CA THR A 260 20.30 12.03 -5.08
C THR A 260 21.75 12.47 -5.27
N GLU A 261 22.09 13.00 -6.44
CA GLU A 261 23.44 13.50 -6.71
C GLU A 261 23.78 14.77 -5.92
N ILE A 262 22.79 15.61 -5.63
CA ILE A 262 22.97 16.76 -4.71
C ILE A 262 23.22 16.26 -3.29
N LEU A 263 22.39 15.36 -2.77
CA LEU A 263 22.50 14.87 -1.38
C LEU A 263 23.84 14.17 -1.13
N LYS A 264 24.33 13.37 -2.10
CA LYS A 264 25.65 12.72 -2.02
C LYS A 264 26.81 13.70 -1.82
N GLN A 265 26.70 14.92 -2.35
CA GLN A 265 27.75 15.95 -2.18
C GLN A 265 27.83 16.47 -0.74
N TYR A 266 26.74 16.41 0.02
CA TYR A 266 26.60 17.04 1.34
C TYR A 266 26.56 16.05 2.52
N VAL A 267 26.79 14.76 2.27
CA VAL A 267 26.99 13.74 3.33
C VAL A 267 28.17 14.09 4.25
N ASN A 268 29.13 14.88 3.78
CA ASN A 268 30.31 15.33 4.53
C ASN A 268 30.32 16.85 4.80
N ASP A 269 29.16 17.52 4.78
CA ASP A 269 29.03 18.94 5.13
C ASP A 269 29.68 19.29 6.48
N GLU A 270 30.07 20.55 6.72
CA GLU A 270 30.65 20.94 8.03
C GLU A 270 29.61 20.87 9.16
N GLU A 271 28.35 21.17 8.85
CA GLU A 271 27.25 21.14 9.80
C GLU A 271 26.76 19.71 10.02
N ARG A 272 26.78 19.27 11.28
CA ARG A 272 26.39 17.90 11.65
C ARG A 272 24.95 17.59 11.26
N VAL A 273 24.03 18.52 11.49
CA VAL A 273 22.60 18.35 11.19
C VAL A 273 22.39 18.11 9.69
N VAL A 274 23.08 18.88 8.85
CA VAL A 274 22.98 18.75 7.38
C VAL A 274 23.54 17.40 6.92
N ARG A 275 24.69 16.97 7.46
CA ARG A 275 25.24 15.63 7.16
C ARG A 275 24.26 14.51 7.51
N GLU A 276 23.73 14.54 8.73
CA GLU A 276 22.81 13.51 9.22
C GLU A 276 21.51 13.52 8.39
N SER A 277 20.98 14.69 8.00
CA SER A 277 19.81 14.79 7.14
C SER A 277 20.08 14.25 5.73
N CYS A 278 21.24 14.53 5.13
CA CYS A 278 21.61 13.95 3.84
C CYS A 278 21.78 12.43 3.92
N GLU A 279 22.37 11.90 5.00
CA GLU A 279 22.49 10.45 5.22
C GLU A 279 21.10 9.78 5.33
N VAL A 280 20.20 10.35 6.14
CA VAL A 280 18.84 9.85 6.31
C VAL A 280 18.04 9.96 4.99
N ALA A 281 18.14 11.09 4.29
CA ALA A 281 17.49 11.30 3.00
C ALA A 281 17.98 10.32 1.92
N LEU A 282 19.28 10.04 1.86
CA LEU A 282 19.83 9.05 0.93
C LEU A 282 19.41 7.63 1.29
N ASP A 283 19.34 7.27 2.57
CA ASP A 283 18.82 5.96 2.99
C ASP A 283 17.33 5.81 2.63
N MET A 284 16.55 6.90 2.68
CA MET A 284 15.16 6.92 2.21
C MET A 284 15.09 6.71 0.69
N VAL A 285 15.91 7.41 -0.08
CA VAL A 285 16.01 7.24 -1.54
C VAL A 285 16.48 5.83 -1.90
N ASP A 286 17.49 5.30 -1.22
CA ASP A 286 18.00 3.95 -1.41
C ASP A 286 16.96 2.91 -1.01
N TYR A 287 16.13 3.15 0.01
CA TYR A 287 15.02 2.26 0.37
C TYR A 287 13.88 2.30 -0.66
N GLU A 288 13.55 3.47 -1.19
CA GLU A 288 12.56 3.58 -2.28
C GLU A 288 13.06 2.91 -3.58
N ASN A 289 14.38 2.93 -3.82
CA ASN A 289 15.01 2.33 -4.99
C ASN A 289 15.50 0.88 -4.82
N SER A 290 15.70 0.40 -3.58
CA SER A 290 16.15 -0.98 -3.29
C SER A 290 14.97 -1.90 -3.00
N SER A 291 15.08 -3.15 -3.47
CA SER A 291 14.08 -4.20 -3.31
C SER A 291 13.97 -4.78 -1.89
N ASP A 292 14.60 -4.15 -0.88
CA ASP A 292 14.64 -4.61 0.51
C ASP A 292 13.46 -4.08 1.33
N LEU A 293 12.30 -4.72 1.16
CA LEU A 293 11.04 -4.44 1.88
C LEU A 293 11.00 -4.90 3.35
N GLN A 294 12.14 -4.97 4.04
CA GLN A 294 12.17 -5.24 5.48
C GLN A 294 11.98 -3.95 6.29
N MET A 295 10.74 -3.43 6.39
CA MET A 295 10.46 -2.26 7.25
C MET A 295 10.64 -0.89 6.60
N LYS A 296 9.55 -0.21 6.23
CA LYS A 296 9.58 1.22 5.83
C LYS A 296 10.44 2.04 6.81
N PRO A 297 11.54 2.70 6.39
CA PRO A 297 12.08 3.86 7.08
C PRO A 297 11.07 4.98 6.92
N CYS A 298 10.63 5.48 8.05
CA CYS A 298 9.88 6.71 8.11
C CYS A 298 10.92 7.83 8.17
N GLY A 299 10.79 8.82 7.30
CA GLY A 299 11.26 10.17 7.54
C GLY A 299 10.04 11.08 7.68
N ARG A 300 10.26 12.30 8.17
CA ARG A 300 9.26 13.36 8.44
C ARG A 300 8.22 13.51 7.30
N LEU A 301 8.67 13.30 6.06
CA LEU A 301 7.89 13.49 4.82
C LEU A 301 7.31 12.19 4.21
N VAL A 302 7.85 11.00 4.49
CA VAL A 302 7.47 9.74 3.78
C VAL A 302 6.25 9.02 4.40
N LEU A 303 5.86 9.35 5.64
CA LEU A 303 4.61 8.81 6.20
C LEU A 303 3.34 9.36 5.54
N GLN A 304 3.43 10.49 4.82
CA GLN A 304 2.31 11.07 4.06
C GLN A 304 2.18 10.47 2.63
N VAL A 305 3.19 9.72 2.17
CA VAL A 305 3.37 9.30 0.76
C VAL A 305 2.55 8.06 0.39
N ALA A 306 1.91 7.38 1.34
CA ALA A 306 1.10 6.20 1.05
C ALA A 306 -0.26 6.50 0.36
N ARG A 307 -0.51 7.75 -0.09
CA ARG A 307 -1.78 8.13 -0.76
C ARG A 307 -1.65 8.91 -2.07
N ARG A 308 -0.46 9.33 -2.52
CA ARG A 308 -0.34 10.12 -3.76
C ARG A 308 0.97 9.89 -4.51
N MET A 309 1.05 8.80 -5.27
CA MET A 309 1.86 8.76 -6.49
C MET A 309 0.94 8.43 -7.65
N GLY A 310 0.33 9.48 -8.20
CA GLY A 310 -0.34 9.47 -9.49
C GLY A 310 0.07 10.74 -10.22
N SER A 311 0.59 10.59 -11.44
CA SER A 311 1.02 11.64 -12.38
C SER A 311 2.48 12.13 -12.27
N CYS A 312 3.39 11.44 -12.95
CA CYS A 312 4.42 12.11 -13.75
C CYS A 312 4.30 11.65 -15.21
N LYS A 313 3.83 12.57 -16.07
CA LYS A 313 3.67 12.34 -17.52
C LYS A 313 5.04 12.39 -18.20
N GLN A 314 5.55 11.25 -18.66
CA GLN A 314 6.52 11.25 -19.76
C GLN A 314 5.80 11.08 -21.10
N LYS A 315 6.04 12.02 -22.01
CA LYS A 315 5.60 11.96 -23.42
C LYS A 315 6.24 10.73 -24.07
N VAL A 316 5.45 9.71 -24.35
CA VAL A 316 5.88 8.57 -25.18
C VAL A 316 5.54 8.86 -26.64
N SER A 317 6.60 9.08 -27.43
CA SER A 317 6.57 9.03 -28.88
C SER A 317 6.18 7.63 -29.36
N SER A 318 5.29 7.57 -30.35
CA SER A 318 4.82 6.34 -31.00
C SER A 318 5.96 5.45 -31.50
N CYS A 319 5.94 4.14 -31.19
CA CYS A 319 6.22 3.11 -32.17
C CYS A 319 5.79 1.72 -31.67
N ARG A 320 5.26 0.93 -32.61
CA ARG A 320 4.79 -0.45 -32.47
C ARG A 320 5.95 -1.40 -32.20
N GLN A 321 5.77 -2.40 -31.34
CA GLN A 321 6.41 -3.71 -31.51
C GLN A 321 5.43 -4.82 -31.07
N PHE A 322 4.88 -5.52 -32.06
CA PHE A 322 4.49 -6.92 -31.91
C PHE A 322 5.80 -7.71 -31.91
N SER A 323 6.12 -8.39 -30.81
CA SER A 323 7.14 -9.43 -30.81
C SER A 323 6.59 -10.65 -30.09
N SER A 324 6.29 -11.68 -30.89
CA SER A 324 6.40 -13.06 -30.48
C SER A 324 7.82 -13.31 -29.98
N GLU A 325 7.96 -14.05 -28.87
CA GLU A 325 9.18 -14.39 -28.14
C GLU A 325 9.56 -13.40 -27.02
N ALA A 326 9.13 -13.73 -25.79
CA ALA A 326 9.69 -13.16 -24.57
C ALA A 326 10.11 -14.31 -23.64
N THR A 327 11.30 -14.85 -23.88
CA THR A 327 12.07 -15.60 -22.89
C THR A 327 12.60 -14.63 -21.83
N ALA A 328 12.14 -14.79 -20.59
CA ALA A 328 12.76 -14.40 -19.32
C ALA A 328 13.39 -12.98 -19.17
N HIS A 329 12.69 -12.13 -18.38
CA HIS A 329 13.19 -10.94 -17.64
C HIS A 329 13.62 -9.73 -18.52
N ASP A 330 13.11 -8.48 -18.39
CA ASP A 330 13.15 -7.70 -17.15
C ASP A 330 12.27 -6.42 -17.05
N ASN A 331 11.38 -6.06 -17.99
CA ASN A 331 10.57 -4.83 -17.82
C ASN A 331 9.11 -5.03 -18.22
N ILE A 332 8.22 -5.22 -17.23
CA ILE A 332 6.77 -5.18 -17.43
C ILE A 332 6.41 -3.74 -17.81
N LYS A 333 6.22 -3.49 -19.10
CA LYS A 333 5.89 -2.15 -19.59
C LYS A 333 4.40 -1.89 -19.43
N VAL A 334 4.03 -1.08 -18.44
CA VAL A 334 2.66 -0.65 -18.19
C VAL A 334 2.07 0.06 -19.41
N GLY A 335 0.79 -0.18 -19.70
CA GLY A 335 0.06 0.41 -20.83
C GLY A 335 0.24 -0.34 -22.16
N THR A 336 0.91 -1.49 -22.15
CA THR A 336 1.07 -2.35 -23.34
C THR A 336 0.11 -3.53 -23.32
N LEU A 337 -0.21 -4.05 -24.51
CA LEU A 337 -1.04 -5.25 -24.66
C LEU A 337 -0.14 -6.49 -24.69
N CYS A 338 -0.52 -7.49 -23.91
CA CYS A 338 0.17 -8.78 -23.85
C CYS A 338 -0.77 -9.89 -24.34
N GLU A 339 -0.29 -10.62 -25.35
CA GLU A 339 -0.93 -11.82 -25.85
C GLU A 339 -0.41 -13.05 -25.10
N MET A 340 -1.33 -13.88 -24.63
CA MET A 340 -1.00 -15.18 -24.04
C MET A 340 -1.18 -16.29 -25.07
N GLU A 341 -0.23 -17.21 -25.13
CA GLU A 341 -0.31 -18.35 -26.04
C GLU A 341 -1.56 -19.20 -25.73
N LEU A 342 -2.35 -19.55 -26.76
CA LEU A 342 -3.59 -20.31 -26.59
C LEU A 342 -3.39 -21.68 -25.94
N ALA A 343 -2.25 -22.34 -26.17
CA ALA A 343 -1.92 -23.61 -25.53
C ALA A 343 -1.79 -23.44 -24.01
N VAL A 344 -1.06 -22.39 -23.59
CA VAL A 344 -0.92 -22.02 -22.18
C VAL A 344 -2.27 -21.60 -21.58
N ALA A 345 -3.06 -20.81 -22.30
CA ALA A 345 -4.39 -20.39 -21.84
C ALA A 345 -5.35 -21.57 -21.64
N LYS A 346 -5.31 -22.58 -22.53
CA LYS A 346 -6.06 -23.84 -22.39
C LYS A 346 -5.58 -24.66 -21.19
N GLN A 347 -4.27 -24.75 -20.98
CA GLN A 347 -3.68 -25.46 -19.84
C GLN A 347 -4.04 -24.78 -18.51
N LEU A 348 -4.00 -23.46 -18.47
CA LEU A 348 -4.39 -22.69 -17.28
C LEU A 348 -5.91 -22.59 -17.08
N ASN A 349 -6.69 -23.16 -18.00
CA ASN A 349 -8.15 -23.13 -17.99
C ASN A 349 -8.71 -21.69 -17.91
N MET A 350 -8.06 -20.76 -18.62
CA MET A 350 -8.38 -19.32 -18.58
C MET A 350 -9.81 -19.01 -19.00
N LYS A 351 -10.38 -19.81 -19.91
CA LYS A 351 -11.77 -19.66 -20.38
C LYS A 351 -12.78 -19.66 -19.22
N SER A 352 -12.58 -20.52 -18.24
CA SER A 352 -13.48 -20.61 -17.09
C SER A 352 -13.19 -19.52 -16.06
N HIS A 353 -11.91 -19.18 -15.84
CA HIS A 353 -11.49 -18.26 -14.77
C HIS A 353 -11.60 -16.78 -15.14
N LEU A 354 -11.62 -16.43 -16.44
CA LEU A 354 -11.78 -15.05 -16.88
C LEU A 354 -13.25 -14.61 -16.89
N PRO A 355 -13.51 -13.30 -16.81
CA PRO A 355 -14.86 -12.76 -16.97
C PRO A 355 -15.50 -13.21 -18.29
N ALA A 356 -16.81 -13.49 -18.25
CA ALA A 356 -17.54 -14.01 -19.40
C ALA A 356 -17.38 -13.19 -20.70
N PRO A 357 -17.34 -11.84 -20.68
CA PRO A 357 -17.12 -11.07 -21.91
C PRO A 357 -15.75 -11.34 -22.55
N LEU A 358 -14.68 -11.37 -21.73
CA LEU A 358 -13.34 -11.68 -22.21
C LEU A 358 -13.23 -13.13 -22.72
N SER A 359 -13.93 -14.08 -22.08
CA SER A 359 -14.03 -15.45 -22.60
C SER A 359 -14.71 -15.51 -23.97
N LYS A 360 -15.74 -14.70 -24.22
CA LYS A 360 -16.41 -14.62 -25.53
C LYS A 360 -15.52 -13.95 -26.57
N GLN A 361 -14.78 -12.93 -26.16
CA GLN A 361 -13.78 -12.28 -27.01
C GLN A 361 -12.71 -13.28 -27.45
N MET A 362 -12.22 -14.11 -26.53
CA MET A 362 -11.28 -15.19 -26.85
C MET A 362 -11.86 -16.19 -27.87
N ASP A 363 -13.12 -16.58 -27.71
CA ASP A 363 -13.80 -17.48 -28.66
C ASP A 363 -13.98 -16.84 -30.05
N THR A 364 -14.14 -15.52 -30.11
CA THR A 364 -14.43 -14.79 -31.36
C THR A 364 -13.16 -14.39 -32.12
N LEU A 365 -12.15 -13.86 -31.41
CA LEU A 365 -10.90 -13.40 -31.99
C LEU A 365 -9.86 -14.51 -32.12
N GLY A 366 -10.04 -15.63 -31.41
CA GLY A 366 -9.08 -16.73 -31.40
C GLY A 366 -7.76 -16.37 -30.73
N GLU A 367 -7.73 -15.35 -29.87
CA GLU A 367 -6.56 -14.89 -29.12
C GLU A 367 -6.98 -14.38 -27.75
N ILE A 368 -6.05 -14.38 -26.79
CA ILE A 368 -6.26 -13.81 -25.46
C ILE A 368 -5.26 -12.67 -25.25
N VAL A 369 -5.74 -11.45 -25.44
CA VAL A 369 -4.96 -10.24 -25.26
C VAL A 369 -5.46 -9.51 -24.03
N THR A 370 -4.55 -9.22 -23.11
CA THR A 370 -4.85 -8.47 -21.88
C THR A 370 -3.93 -7.27 -21.77
N LEU A 371 -4.44 -6.19 -21.20
CA LEU A 371 -3.66 -4.98 -20.96
C LEU A 371 -2.76 -5.20 -19.72
N ILE A 372 -1.48 -4.89 -19.86
CA ILE A 372 -0.53 -4.83 -18.73
C ILE A 372 -0.76 -3.51 -18.00
N ARG A 373 -1.18 -3.62 -16.74
CA ARG A 373 -1.46 -2.49 -15.85
C ARG A 373 -0.46 -2.43 -14.71
N GLU A 374 -0.44 -1.32 -14.00
CA GLU A 374 0.41 -1.13 -12.82
C GLU A 374 0.22 -2.22 -11.74
N PRO A 375 -1.01 -2.67 -11.40
CA PRO A 375 -1.19 -3.71 -10.37
C PRO A 375 -0.49 -5.04 -10.65
N ILE A 376 -0.40 -5.47 -11.92
CA ILE A 376 0.34 -6.71 -12.24
C ILE A 376 1.86 -6.51 -12.17
N ALA A 377 2.35 -5.29 -12.45
CA ALA A 377 3.76 -4.97 -12.29
C ALA A 377 4.17 -4.98 -10.80
N GLU A 378 3.30 -4.48 -9.93
CA GLU A 378 3.48 -4.53 -8.47
C GLU A 378 3.45 -5.98 -7.94
N ILE A 379 2.46 -6.77 -8.36
CA ILE A 379 2.39 -8.21 -8.01
C ILE A 379 3.64 -8.96 -8.46
N ALA A 380 4.08 -8.74 -9.70
CA ALA A 380 5.27 -9.41 -10.21
C ALA A 380 6.52 -9.04 -9.40
N SER A 381 6.64 -7.78 -8.98
CA SER A 381 7.73 -7.31 -8.12
C SER A 381 7.67 -7.97 -6.74
N CYS A 382 6.48 -8.05 -6.14
CA CYS A 382 6.22 -8.77 -4.90
C CYS A 382 6.60 -10.26 -4.99
N MET A 383 6.23 -10.92 -6.10
CA MET A 383 6.53 -12.35 -6.31
C MET A 383 8.03 -12.63 -6.43
N ARG A 384 8.86 -11.66 -6.84
CA ARG A 384 10.33 -11.81 -6.89
C ARG A 384 10.96 -11.90 -5.50
N ILE A 385 10.37 -11.21 -4.52
CA ILE A 385 10.87 -11.14 -3.13
C ILE A 385 10.59 -12.45 -2.36
N VAL A 386 9.68 -13.29 -2.86
CA VAL A 386 9.31 -14.55 -2.19
C VAL A 386 10.52 -15.46 -2.01
N ASP A 387 10.83 -15.71 -0.75
CA ASP A 387 11.97 -16.51 -0.29
C ASP A 387 11.53 -17.48 0.81
N LYS A 388 12.35 -18.50 1.08
CA LYS A 388 12.11 -19.51 2.13
C LYS A 388 12.24 -18.95 3.55
N ASN A 389 12.97 -17.85 3.71
CA ASN A 389 13.23 -17.23 5.01
C ASN A 389 12.07 -16.30 5.45
N LEU A 390 11.23 -15.91 4.49
CA LEU A 390 10.08 -15.05 4.73
C LEU A 390 8.81 -15.88 4.81
N PRO A 391 7.86 -15.51 5.69
CA PRO A 391 6.55 -16.13 5.68
C PRO A 391 5.84 -15.84 4.34
N ASN A 392 4.81 -16.62 4.02
CA ASN A 392 4.11 -16.47 2.75
C ASN A 392 3.62 -15.03 2.53
N LEU A 393 3.93 -14.49 1.35
CA LEU A 393 3.57 -13.11 1.02
C LEU A 393 2.07 -13.05 0.73
N ARG A 394 1.32 -12.25 1.48
CA ARG A 394 -0.13 -12.07 1.29
C ARG A 394 -0.39 -10.76 0.57
N LEU A 395 -1.04 -10.84 -0.59
CA LEU A 395 -1.42 -9.72 -1.45
C LEU A 395 -2.94 -9.68 -1.56
N VAL A 396 -3.53 -8.48 -1.45
CA VAL A 396 -4.98 -8.29 -1.62
C VAL A 396 -5.22 -7.28 -2.73
N LEU A 397 -5.81 -7.74 -3.83
CA LEU A 397 -6.33 -6.91 -4.90
C LEU A 397 -7.69 -6.34 -4.48
N TRP A 398 -7.80 -5.02 -4.40
CA TRP A 398 -9.04 -4.33 -4.07
C TRP A 398 -9.30 -3.16 -5.03
N GLY A 399 -10.46 -2.53 -4.93
CA GLY A 399 -10.85 -1.42 -5.80
C GLY A 399 -12.31 -1.51 -6.25
N ALA A 400 -12.77 -0.48 -6.93
CA ALA A 400 -14.15 -0.35 -7.39
C ALA A 400 -14.62 -1.54 -8.24
N PHE A 401 -15.94 -1.69 -8.39
CA PHE A 401 -16.49 -2.74 -9.24
C PHE A 401 -16.03 -2.58 -10.70
N GLY A 402 -15.63 -3.67 -11.33
CA GLY A 402 -15.30 -3.68 -12.75
C GLY A 402 -13.94 -3.11 -13.13
N THR A 403 -13.03 -2.88 -12.18
CA THR A 403 -11.68 -2.35 -12.42
C THR A 403 -10.66 -3.37 -12.98
N GLY A 404 -11.04 -4.63 -13.15
CA GLY A 404 -10.17 -5.66 -13.73
C GLY A 404 -9.41 -6.55 -12.74
N LYS A 405 -9.76 -6.55 -11.44
CA LYS A 405 -9.17 -7.41 -10.39
C LYS A 405 -8.99 -8.88 -10.82
N THR A 406 -10.05 -9.52 -11.28
CA THR A 406 -10.01 -10.92 -11.76
C THR A 406 -9.04 -11.11 -12.93
N VAL A 407 -8.95 -10.14 -13.85
CA VAL A 407 -8.02 -10.23 -14.99
C VAL A 407 -6.58 -10.14 -14.50
N THR A 408 -6.28 -9.22 -13.58
CA THR A 408 -4.97 -9.08 -12.93
C THR A 408 -4.58 -10.34 -12.15
N LEU A 409 -5.51 -10.94 -11.40
CA LEU A 409 -5.30 -12.24 -10.71
C LEU A 409 -4.86 -13.33 -11.70
N ASN A 410 -5.56 -13.44 -12.84
CA ASN A 410 -5.24 -14.44 -13.87
C ASN A 410 -3.91 -14.13 -14.59
N GLN A 411 -3.55 -12.86 -14.77
CA GLN A 411 -2.21 -12.48 -15.26
C GLN A 411 -1.11 -12.93 -14.29
N ALA A 412 -1.32 -12.83 -12.98
CA ALA A 412 -0.38 -13.32 -11.98
C ALA A 412 -0.26 -14.87 -12.00
N VAL A 413 -1.37 -15.58 -12.23
CA VAL A 413 -1.36 -17.04 -12.45
C VAL A 413 -0.52 -17.41 -13.68
N HIS A 414 -0.67 -16.67 -14.79
CA HIS A 414 0.19 -16.85 -15.96
C HIS A 414 1.66 -16.56 -15.65
N HIS A 415 1.95 -15.51 -14.88
CA HIS A 415 3.32 -15.21 -14.45
C HIS A 415 3.93 -16.33 -13.59
N ALA A 416 3.17 -16.91 -12.65
CA ALA A 416 3.60 -18.08 -11.87
C ALA A 416 3.85 -19.31 -12.73
N TYR A 417 3.03 -19.53 -13.75
CA TYR A 417 3.19 -20.62 -14.71
C TYR A 417 4.52 -20.52 -15.47
N THR A 418 4.82 -19.34 -16.03
CA THR A 418 6.06 -19.07 -16.74
C THR A 418 7.29 -19.29 -15.84
N ASN A 419 7.19 -18.91 -14.57
CA ASN A 419 8.26 -19.08 -13.57
C ASN A 419 8.32 -20.49 -12.93
N LYS A 420 7.50 -21.46 -13.38
CA LYS A 420 7.47 -22.84 -12.86
C LYS A 420 7.09 -22.96 -11.38
N TRP A 421 6.18 -22.12 -10.90
CA TRP A 421 5.61 -22.26 -9.55
C TRP A 421 4.45 -23.26 -9.56
N ALA A 422 4.15 -23.82 -8.39
CA ALA A 422 2.91 -24.58 -8.17
C ALA A 422 1.74 -23.61 -7.99
N ILE A 423 0.66 -23.86 -8.69
CA ILE A 423 -0.50 -22.98 -8.79
C ILE A 423 -1.68 -23.65 -8.08
N VAL A 424 -2.19 -23.01 -7.04
CA VAL A 424 -3.45 -23.34 -6.39
C VAL A 424 -4.43 -22.21 -6.73
N HIS A 425 -5.30 -22.43 -7.71
CA HIS A 425 -6.21 -21.41 -8.22
C HIS A 425 -7.67 -21.75 -7.88
N LEU A 426 -8.32 -20.88 -7.11
CA LEU A 426 -9.75 -20.93 -6.85
C LEU A 426 -10.45 -19.85 -7.67
N ARG A 427 -11.27 -20.29 -8.63
CA ARG A 427 -12.01 -19.43 -9.56
C ARG A 427 -12.90 -18.39 -8.87
N SER A 428 -13.56 -18.76 -7.79
CA SER A 428 -14.34 -17.86 -6.95
C SER A 428 -14.61 -18.57 -5.63
N ALA A 429 -14.31 -17.93 -4.51
CA ALA A 429 -14.66 -18.50 -3.19
C ALA A 429 -16.17 -18.64 -2.99
N MET A 430 -16.99 -17.91 -3.76
CA MET A 430 -18.44 -18.07 -3.77
C MET A 430 -18.90 -19.44 -4.29
N GLU A 431 -18.07 -20.15 -5.06
CA GLU A 431 -18.37 -21.52 -5.48
C GLU A 431 -18.46 -22.45 -4.26
N LEU A 432 -17.65 -22.20 -3.23
CA LEU A 432 -17.61 -23.00 -2.00
C LEU A 432 -18.69 -22.62 -1.00
N THR A 433 -19.16 -21.37 -1.00
CA THR A 433 -20.07 -20.85 0.03
C THR A 433 -21.50 -20.68 -0.45
N ARG A 434 -21.73 -20.51 -1.77
CA ARG A 434 -23.04 -20.18 -2.34
C ARG A 434 -23.48 -21.11 -3.48
N ARG A 435 -22.55 -21.71 -4.23
CA ARG A 435 -22.84 -22.58 -5.38
C ARG A 435 -22.45 -24.04 -5.14
N VAL A 436 -22.73 -24.52 -3.94
CA VAL A 436 -22.52 -25.92 -3.57
C VAL A 436 -23.65 -26.77 -4.16
N LYS A 437 -23.28 -27.80 -4.93
CA LYS A 437 -24.23 -28.71 -5.59
C LYS A 437 -24.60 -29.90 -4.71
N GLU A 438 -23.60 -30.46 -4.06
CA GLU A 438 -23.70 -31.69 -3.28
C GLU A 438 -23.05 -31.45 -1.92
N ILE A 439 -23.73 -31.87 -0.86
CA ILE A 439 -23.24 -31.76 0.52
C ILE A 439 -23.21 -33.14 1.17
N GLU A 440 -22.16 -33.39 1.93
CA GLU A 440 -22.01 -34.60 2.73
C GLU A 440 -21.45 -34.23 4.10
N MET A 441 -21.84 -34.94 5.16
CA MET A 441 -21.25 -34.72 6.47
C MET A 441 -19.87 -35.38 6.53
N SER A 442 -18.86 -34.65 6.99
CA SER A 442 -17.49 -35.17 7.09
C SER A 442 -17.43 -36.35 8.04
N SER A 443 -16.84 -37.46 7.58
CA SER A 443 -16.52 -38.64 8.39
C SER A 443 -15.30 -38.43 9.29
N PHE A 444 -14.43 -37.48 8.97
CA PHE A 444 -13.20 -37.18 9.70
C PHE A 444 -13.39 -36.20 10.84
N VAL A 445 -14.16 -35.13 10.62
CA VAL A 445 -14.38 -34.09 11.61
C VAL A 445 -15.87 -33.89 11.81
N SER A 446 -16.34 -34.28 13.00
CA SER A 446 -17.75 -34.14 13.38
C SER A 446 -18.21 -32.68 13.23
N GLY A 447 -19.36 -32.48 12.60
CA GLY A 447 -19.97 -31.17 12.37
C GLY A 447 -19.51 -30.44 11.12
N ARG A 448 -18.50 -30.92 10.38
CA ARG A 448 -18.11 -30.32 9.10
C ARG A 448 -18.91 -30.86 7.92
N ILE A 449 -19.02 -30.02 6.89
CA ILE A 449 -19.71 -30.31 5.63
C ILE A 449 -18.68 -30.38 4.51
N ASN A 450 -18.61 -31.54 3.88
CA ASN A 450 -17.84 -31.81 2.68
C ASN A 450 -18.64 -31.42 1.42
N ASP A 451 -17.91 -31.02 0.38
CA ASP A 451 -18.44 -30.70 -0.94
C ASP A 451 -17.65 -31.51 -1.99
N PRO A 452 -18.06 -32.75 -2.26
CA PRO A 452 -17.38 -33.66 -3.19
C PRO A 452 -17.22 -33.07 -4.58
N SER A 453 -18.27 -32.43 -5.12
CA SER A 453 -18.31 -31.95 -6.50
C SER A 453 -17.27 -30.85 -6.74
N ASN A 454 -17.22 -29.84 -5.88
CA ASN A 454 -16.24 -28.76 -6.01
C ASN A 454 -14.82 -29.24 -5.64
N ALA A 455 -14.68 -30.19 -4.70
CA ALA A 455 -13.37 -30.76 -4.35
C ALA A 455 -12.73 -31.51 -5.53
N VAL A 456 -13.50 -32.33 -6.25
CA VAL A 456 -13.03 -33.01 -7.47
C VAL A 456 -12.66 -31.98 -8.54
N ALA A 457 -13.48 -30.94 -8.72
CA ALA A 457 -13.19 -29.87 -9.68
C ALA A 457 -11.88 -29.14 -9.35
N ILE A 458 -11.60 -28.85 -8.07
CA ILE A 458 -10.33 -28.25 -7.62
C ILE A 458 -9.15 -29.18 -7.94
N LEU A 459 -9.25 -30.48 -7.64
CA LEU A 459 -8.17 -31.44 -7.90
C LEU A 459 -7.91 -31.62 -9.40
N GLN A 460 -8.96 -31.67 -10.22
CA GLN A 460 -8.85 -31.73 -11.68
C GLN A 460 -8.21 -30.46 -12.25
N ASN A 461 -8.63 -29.28 -11.77
CA ASN A 461 -8.06 -28.00 -12.18
C ASN A 461 -6.58 -27.90 -11.77
N PHE A 462 -6.25 -28.30 -10.54
CA PHE A 462 -4.88 -28.35 -10.06
C PHE A 462 -4.01 -29.29 -10.92
N LYS A 463 -4.51 -30.49 -11.27
CA LYS A 463 -3.83 -31.43 -12.16
C LYS A 463 -3.61 -30.84 -13.55
N GLN A 464 -4.58 -30.12 -14.10
CA GLN A 464 -4.49 -29.51 -15.42
C GLN A 464 -3.50 -28.33 -15.44
N GLN A 465 -3.58 -27.41 -14.48
CA GLN A 465 -2.76 -26.19 -14.44
C GLN A 465 -1.28 -26.49 -14.17
N ASN A 466 -0.99 -27.51 -13.36
CA ASN A 466 0.36 -27.82 -12.90
C ASN A 466 1.10 -28.86 -13.76
N GLN A 467 0.67 -29.09 -15.01
CA GLN A 467 1.35 -30.05 -15.91
C GLN A 467 2.82 -29.68 -16.19
N HIS A 468 3.17 -28.38 -16.17
CA HIS A 468 4.54 -27.88 -16.36
C HIS A 468 5.50 -28.34 -15.26
N ILE A 469 5.01 -28.55 -14.04
CA ILE A 469 5.79 -29.02 -12.89
C ILE A 469 5.41 -30.44 -12.43
N TRP A 470 4.58 -31.17 -13.19
CA TRP A 470 4.05 -32.46 -12.76
C TRP A 470 5.14 -33.49 -12.44
N LYS A 471 6.26 -33.44 -13.17
CA LYS A 471 7.44 -34.27 -12.88
C LYS A 471 8.04 -33.98 -11.51
N ILE A 472 8.07 -32.71 -11.09
CA ILE A 472 8.55 -32.30 -9.76
C ILE A 472 7.56 -32.82 -8.71
N LEU A 473 6.26 -32.58 -8.92
CA LEU A 473 5.21 -33.05 -7.99
C LEU A 473 5.22 -34.58 -7.81
N GLY A 474 5.53 -35.36 -8.85
CA GLY A 474 5.64 -36.81 -8.78
C GLY A 474 6.83 -37.33 -7.95
N VAL A 475 7.84 -36.49 -7.71
CA VAL A 475 9.01 -36.82 -6.87
C VAL A 475 8.77 -36.46 -5.40
N LEU A 476 7.84 -35.54 -5.13
CA LEU A 476 7.55 -35.10 -3.77
C LEU A 476 6.77 -36.17 -3.01
N LEU A 477 7.30 -36.55 -1.85
CA LEU A 477 6.78 -37.67 -1.06
C LEU A 477 5.92 -37.20 0.12
N THR A 478 4.94 -38.01 0.50
CA THR A 478 4.10 -37.84 1.69
C THR A 478 4.90 -38.03 2.98
N GLU A 479 4.62 -37.20 4.00
CA GLU A 479 5.31 -37.27 5.30
C GLU A 479 4.74 -38.36 6.22
N LYS A 480 3.44 -38.63 6.09
CA LYS A 480 2.67 -39.48 6.99
C LYS A 480 1.70 -40.35 6.21
N ASP A 481 1.16 -41.34 6.90
CA ASP A 481 0.07 -42.14 6.40
C ASP A 481 -1.23 -41.33 6.41
N TYR A 482 -1.95 -41.44 5.30
CA TYR A 482 -3.29 -40.88 5.12
C TYR A 482 -4.27 -42.03 5.00
N GLU A 483 -5.09 -42.22 6.01
CA GLU A 483 -6.18 -43.21 5.98
C GLU A 483 -7.44 -42.49 5.52
N TRP A 484 -7.94 -42.84 4.32
CA TRP A 484 -9.12 -42.20 3.73
C TRP A 484 -10.40 -42.93 4.11
N SER A 485 -10.32 -44.26 4.12
CA SER A 485 -11.39 -45.16 4.52
C SER A 485 -10.78 -46.43 5.14
N LYS A 486 -11.62 -47.38 5.56
CA LYS A 486 -11.13 -48.67 6.10
C LYS A 486 -10.31 -49.47 5.08
N SER A 487 -10.53 -49.25 3.78
CA SER A 487 -9.88 -49.98 2.69
C SER A 487 -8.83 -49.15 1.95
N GLU A 488 -8.95 -47.82 1.95
CA GLU A 488 -8.10 -46.93 1.16
C GLU A 488 -7.17 -46.11 2.04
N ARG A 489 -5.87 -46.18 1.74
CA ARG A 489 -4.83 -45.42 2.42
C ARG A 489 -3.70 -45.05 1.48
N THR A 490 -3.13 -43.86 1.66
CA THR A 490 -1.87 -43.44 1.02
C THR A 490 -0.78 -43.49 2.08
N LEU A 491 0.17 -44.40 1.92
CA LEU A 491 1.26 -44.60 2.87
C LEU A 491 2.28 -43.44 2.80
N LYS A 492 3.04 -43.28 3.88
CA LYS A 492 4.23 -42.42 3.95
C LYS A 492 5.23 -42.80 2.88
N GLY A 493 5.88 -41.79 2.28
CA GLY A 493 6.89 -41.99 1.24
C GLY A 493 6.31 -42.25 -0.15
N LYS A 494 5.00 -42.08 -0.34
CA LYS A 494 4.34 -42.14 -1.66
C LYS A 494 4.30 -40.76 -2.32
N PRO A 495 4.28 -40.67 -3.67
CA PRO A 495 4.12 -39.40 -4.36
C PRO A 495 2.85 -38.65 -3.96
N ILE A 496 2.94 -37.32 -3.80
CA ILE A 496 1.75 -36.48 -3.52
C ILE A 496 0.72 -36.53 -4.65
N THR A 497 1.11 -36.93 -5.86
CA THR A 497 0.20 -37.12 -7.00
C THR A 497 -0.79 -38.26 -6.76
N GLU A 498 -0.45 -39.28 -5.96
CA GLU A 498 -1.39 -40.35 -5.59
C GLU A 498 -2.58 -39.81 -4.79
N ILE A 499 -2.39 -38.77 -3.96
CA ILE A 499 -3.48 -38.11 -3.21
C ILE A 499 -4.47 -37.44 -4.19
N ILE A 500 -3.93 -36.80 -5.23
CA ILE A 500 -4.74 -36.12 -6.25
C ILE A 500 -5.56 -37.16 -7.04
N GLU A 501 -4.93 -38.25 -7.45
CA GLU A 501 -5.59 -39.30 -8.22
C GLU A 501 -6.67 -40.01 -7.40
N MET A 502 -6.38 -40.29 -6.12
CA MET A 502 -7.36 -40.84 -5.18
C MET A 502 -8.60 -39.95 -5.06
N GLY A 503 -8.43 -38.65 -4.83
CA GLY A 503 -9.54 -37.72 -4.71
C GLY A 503 -10.34 -37.55 -6.01
N ILE A 504 -9.72 -37.71 -7.18
CA ILE A 504 -10.42 -37.69 -8.47
C ILE A 504 -11.21 -39.00 -8.69
N SER A 505 -10.66 -40.15 -8.31
CA SER A 505 -11.32 -41.45 -8.47
C SER A 505 -12.45 -41.68 -7.47
N ALA A 506 -12.33 -41.12 -6.25
CA ALA A 506 -13.27 -41.29 -5.16
C ALA A 506 -13.82 -39.92 -4.69
N PRO A 507 -14.89 -39.40 -5.32
CA PRO A 507 -15.41 -38.06 -5.05
C PRO A 507 -15.75 -37.79 -3.57
N PHE A 508 -16.28 -38.79 -2.86
CA PHE A 508 -16.67 -38.68 -1.44
C PHE A 508 -15.48 -38.37 -0.50
N LEU A 509 -14.26 -38.72 -0.90
CA LEU A 509 -13.02 -38.44 -0.16
C LEU A 509 -12.32 -37.17 -0.64
N ALA A 510 -12.77 -36.59 -1.75
CA ALA A 510 -12.04 -35.52 -2.45
C ALA A 510 -11.82 -34.29 -1.56
N SER A 511 -12.79 -33.94 -0.69
CA SER A 511 -12.66 -32.81 0.23
C SER A 511 -11.46 -32.96 1.16
N ASP A 512 -11.27 -34.15 1.73
CA ASP A 512 -10.15 -34.44 2.63
C ASP A 512 -8.82 -34.60 1.87
N CYS A 513 -8.85 -35.14 0.65
CA CYS A 513 -7.70 -35.17 -0.26
C CYS A 513 -7.18 -33.77 -0.60
N VAL A 514 -8.06 -32.78 -0.78
CA VAL A 514 -7.65 -31.36 -0.98
C VAL A 514 -6.90 -30.85 0.25
N GLY A 515 -7.43 -31.07 1.45
CA GLY A 515 -6.77 -30.66 2.69
C GLY A 515 -5.40 -31.32 2.90
N ALA A 516 -5.28 -32.60 2.53
CA ALA A 516 -4.04 -33.34 2.56
C ALA A 516 -3.00 -32.80 1.56
N LEU A 517 -3.41 -32.56 0.31
CA LEU A 517 -2.57 -31.97 -0.72
C LEU A 517 -2.02 -30.60 -0.27
N PHE A 518 -2.90 -29.73 0.24
CA PHE A 518 -2.52 -28.41 0.73
C PHE A 518 -1.51 -28.48 1.88
N ARG A 519 -1.67 -29.44 2.81
CA ARG A 519 -0.68 -29.65 3.87
C ARG A 519 0.69 -30.02 3.31
N GLU A 520 0.75 -30.97 2.37
CA GLU A 520 2.02 -31.40 1.78
C GLU A 520 2.66 -30.28 0.93
N LEU A 521 1.87 -29.49 0.20
CA LEU A 521 2.37 -28.34 -0.56
C LEU A 521 3.02 -27.30 0.35
N ARG A 522 2.36 -26.90 1.45
CA ARG A 522 2.93 -25.94 2.41
C ARG A 522 4.23 -26.46 3.03
N ARG A 523 4.30 -27.76 3.31
CA ARG A 523 5.52 -28.39 3.85
C ARG A 523 6.66 -28.40 2.84
N HIS A 524 6.40 -28.85 1.61
CA HIS A 524 7.45 -28.89 0.58
C HIS A 524 7.88 -27.49 0.13
N ALA A 525 7.01 -26.48 0.26
CA ALA A 525 7.38 -25.07 0.10
C ALA A 525 8.37 -24.63 1.19
N LYS A 526 8.08 -24.97 2.46
CA LYS A 526 8.97 -24.73 3.61
C LYS A 526 10.32 -25.45 3.48
N ASP A 527 10.32 -26.65 2.90
CA ASP A 527 11.54 -27.43 2.60
C ASP A 527 12.30 -26.89 1.36
N ASP A 528 11.89 -25.77 0.77
CA ASP A 528 12.50 -25.13 -0.40
C ASP A 528 12.52 -26.03 -1.67
N LYS A 529 11.56 -26.95 -1.79
CA LYS A 529 11.45 -27.85 -2.95
C LYS A 529 10.58 -27.29 -4.07
N LEU A 530 9.69 -26.36 -3.76
CA LEU A 530 8.87 -25.64 -4.73
C LEU A 530 8.43 -24.28 -4.18
N LYS A 531 8.09 -23.36 -5.10
CA LYS A 531 7.35 -22.14 -4.77
C LYS A 531 5.87 -22.34 -5.06
N VAL A 532 5.00 -21.81 -4.19
CA VAL A 532 3.54 -21.95 -4.33
C VAL A 532 2.88 -20.59 -4.51
N LEU A 533 2.07 -20.44 -5.56
CA LEU A 533 1.10 -19.35 -5.71
C LEU A 533 -0.29 -19.87 -5.32
N VAL A 534 -0.95 -19.19 -4.40
CA VAL A 534 -2.36 -19.40 -4.06
C VAL A 534 -3.15 -18.21 -4.58
N ALA A 535 -3.94 -18.39 -5.64
CA ALA A 535 -4.75 -17.36 -6.27
C ALA A 535 -6.23 -17.60 -5.95
N ILE A 536 -6.90 -16.64 -5.29
CA ILE A 536 -8.29 -16.79 -4.83
C ILE A 536 -9.09 -15.57 -5.27
N ASP A 537 -10.05 -15.78 -6.19
CA ASP A 537 -11.01 -14.74 -6.53
C ASP A 537 -12.18 -14.70 -5.53
N ASP A 538 -12.82 -13.53 -5.38
CA ASP A 538 -13.88 -13.25 -4.41
C ASP A 538 -13.54 -13.75 -2.97
N ALA A 539 -12.27 -13.62 -2.56
CA ALA A 539 -11.71 -14.23 -1.35
C ALA A 539 -12.44 -13.83 -0.07
N ASN A 540 -13.05 -12.64 -0.05
CA ASN A 540 -13.89 -12.19 1.05
C ASN A 540 -15.09 -13.10 1.33
N SER A 541 -15.54 -13.91 0.37
CA SER A 541 -16.59 -14.90 0.60
C SER A 541 -16.18 -16.00 1.58
N LEU A 542 -14.88 -16.25 1.78
CA LEU A 542 -14.40 -17.24 2.77
C LEU A 542 -14.77 -16.87 4.22
N TRP A 543 -15.09 -15.60 4.50
CA TRP A 543 -15.59 -15.09 5.78
C TRP A 543 -17.00 -14.50 5.69
N GLY A 544 -17.58 -14.48 4.49
CA GLY A 544 -18.88 -13.89 4.21
C GLY A 544 -20.06 -14.81 4.50
N LYS A 545 -21.20 -14.49 3.89
CA LYS A 545 -22.44 -15.25 4.08
C LYS A 545 -22.46 -16.51 3.21
N THR A 546 -22.93 -17.60 3.79
CA THR A 546 -23.13 -18.89 3.11
C THR A 546 -24.60 -19.09 2.73
N LEU A 547 -24.84 -19.81 1.63
CA LEU A 547 -26.18 -20.30 1.26
C LEU A 547 -26.33 -21.81 1.49
N VAL A 548 -25.27 -22.47 1.98
CA VAL A 548 -25.29 -23.89 2.34
C VAL A 548 -26.17 -24.08 3.57
N LYS A 549 -27.09 -25.05 3.49
CA LYS A 549 -27.99 -25.38 4.60
C LYS A 549 -27.67 -26.75 5.17
N ARG A 550 -27.73 -26.85 6.50
CA ARG A 550 -27.70 -28.11 7.23
C ARG A 550 -29.04 -28.84 7.09
N ALA A 551 -29.08 -30.10 7.54
CA ALA A 551 -30.30 -30.92 7.51
C ALA A 551 -31.48 -30.29 8.27
N ASP A 552 -31.20 -29.46 9.29
CA ASP A 552 -32.18 -28.69 10.07
C ASP A 552 -32.67 -27.41 9.38
N ARG A 553 -32.26 -27.18 8.12
CA ARG A 553 -32.54 -25.98 7.30
C ARG A 553 -31.89 -24.68 7.79
N THR A 554 -31.02 -24.72 8.79
CA THR A 554 -30.20 -23.57 9.20
C THR A 554 -29.05 -23.37 8.23
N TYR A 555 -28.59 -22.12 8.06
CA TYR A 555 -27.41 -21.82 7.24
C TYR A 555 -26.14 -22.24 7.99
N ALA A 556 -25.28 -23.00 7.31
CA ALA A 556 -24.01 -23.46 7.88
C ALA A 556 -22.99 -22.31 7.87
N PRO A 557 -22.40 -21.89 9.00
CA PRO A 557 -21.33 -20.88 8.99
C PRO A 557 -20.14 -21.32 8.11
N PRO A 558 -19.33 -20.38 7.56
CA PRO A 558 -18.17 -20.72 6.74
C PRO A 558 -17.17 -21.66 7.42
N SER A 559 -17.08 -21.63 8.75
CA SER A 559 -16.24 -22.50 9.58
C SER A 559 -16.59 -23.99 9.49
N ASP A 560 -17.83 -24.33 9.11
CA ASP A 560 -18.28 -25.72 8.97
C ASP A 560 -17.89 -26.31 7.62
N LEU A 561 -17.66 -25.47 6.60
CA LEU A 561 -17.39 -25.92 5.25
C LEU A 561 -15.93 -26.37 5.14
N THR A 562 -15.71 -27.67 4.90
CA THR A 562 -14.37 -28.28 4.91
C THR A 562 -13.41 -27.59 3.95
N LEU A 563 -13.83 -27.31 2.72
CA LEU A 563 -13.01 -26.64 1.71
C LEU A 563 -12.65 -25.20 2.11
N VAL A 564 -13.58 -24.45 2.72
CA VAL A 564 -13.30 -23.09 3.22
C VAL A 564 -12.21 -23.14 4.29
N VAL A 565 -12.30 -24.09 5.22
CA VAL A 565 -11.26 -24.28 6.26
C VAL A 565 -9.90 -24.61 5.64
N HIS A 566 -9.87 -25.42 4.57
CA HIS A 566 -8.63 -25.74 3.86
C HIS A 566 -8.00 -24.52 3.16
N PHE A 567 -8.81 -23.68 2.50
CA PHE A 567 -8.31 -22.43 1.91
C PHE A 567 -7.87 -21.42 2.97
N ARG A 568 -8.62 -21.24 4.08
CA ARG A 568 -8.18 -20.40 5.21
C ARG A 568 -6.81 -20.85 5.75
N ARG A 569 -6.53 -22.16 5.79
CA ARG A 569 -5.20 -22.70 6.15
C ARG A 569 -4.12 -22.38 5.11
N MET A 570 -4.43 -22.41 3.80
CA MET A 570 -3.47 -21.96 2.78
C MET A 570 -3.14 -20.47 2.88
N ILE A 571 -4.10 -19.65 3.31
CA ILE A 571 -3.94 -18.21 3.55
C ILE A 571 -3.17 -17.92 4.85
N SER A 572 -3.15 -18.85 5.80
CA SER A 572 -2.47 -18.66 7.08
C SER A 572 -0.98 -18.38 6.91
N ASN A 573 -0.42 -17.59 7.83
CA ASN A 573 0.98 -17.15 7.82
C ASN A 573 1.96 -18.19 8.43
N ASP A 574 1.60 -19.48 8.39
CA ASP A 574 2.30 -20.58 9.08
C ASP A 574 3.31 -21.33 8.20
N TRP A 575 3.54 -20.85 6.98
CA TRP A 575 4.44 -21.46 5.99
C TRP A 575 5.18 -20.40 5.16
N THR A 576 6.29 -20.80 4.53
CA THR A 576 7.22 -19.92 3.82
C THR A 576 7.32 -20.29 2.33
N ASN A 577 8.04 -19.50 1.53
CA ASN A 577 8.30 -19.77 0.11
C ASN A 577 7.04 -19.82 -0.78
N GLY A 578 6.06 -18.96 -0.48
CA GLY A 578 4.87 -18.84 -1.31
C GLY A 578 4.25 -17.45 -1.30
N CYS A 579 3.34 -17.24 -2.25
CA CYS A 579 2.56 -16.02 -2.42
C CYS A 579 1.08 -16.37 -2.40
N VAL A 580 0.28 -15.63 -1.64
CA VAL A 580 -1.17 -15.74 -1.56
C VAL A 580 -1.77 -14.46 -2.11
N LEU A 581 -2.39 -14.54 -3.28
CA LEU A 581 -3.04 -13.43 -3.96
C LEU A 581 -4.55 -13.58 -3.84
N MET A 582 -5.18 -12.63 -3.16
CA MET A 582 -6.61 -12.63 -2.85
C MET A 582 -7.28 -11.44 -3.55
N VAL A 583 -8.48 -11.65 -4.08
CA VAL A 583 -9.31 -10.55 -4.60
C VAL A 583 -10.41 -10.23 -3.61
N ALA A 584 -10.51 -8.97 -3.20
CA ALA A 584 -11.63 -8.43 -2.47
C ALA A 584 -12.62 -7.81 -3.47
N ASP A 585 -13.81 -8.40 -3.60
CA ASP A 585 -14.83 -7.89 -4.55
C ASP A 585 -16.18 -7.63 -3.87
N LYS A 586 -16.84 -6.55 -4.29
CA LYS A 586 -18.19 -6.16 -3.86
C LYS A 586 -19.24 -7.20 -4.23
N LYS A 587 -19.02 -8.05 -5.24
CA LYS A 587 -19.96 -9.12 -5.65
C LYS A 587 -20.45 -10.00 -4.50
N GLU A 588 -19.63 -10.21 -3.47
CA GLU A 588 -20.04 -10.96 -2.28
C GLU A 588 -21.13 -10.20 -1.49
N VAL A 589 -20.92 -8.90 -1.27
CA VAL A 589 -21.73 -8.06 -0.38
C VAL A 589 -22.91 -7.40 -1.13
N ALA A 590 -22.91 -7.44 -2.46
CA ALA A 590 -23.90 -6.74 -3.29
C ALA A 590 -25.34 -7.22 -3.02
N ASP A 591 -26.15 -6.36 -2.38
CA ASP A 591 -27.61 -6.45 -2.37
C ASP A 591 -28.18 -5.64 -3.55
N ALA A 592 -29.29 -6.10 -4.14
CA ALA A 592 -29.99 -5.38 -5.22
C ALA A 592 -30.54 -4.01 -4.76
N ARG A 593 -30.59 -3.76 -3.44
CA ARG A 593 -31.04 -2.48 -2.85
C ARG A 593 -29.90 -1.50 -2.52
N ASP A 594 -28.64 -1.91 -2.67
CA ASP A 594 -27.45 -1.13 -2.28
C ASP A 594 -27.01 -0.09 -3.32
N GLU A 595 -27.84 0.22 -4.32
CA GLU A 595 -27.56 1.28 -5.30
C GLU A 595 -27.67 2.70 -4.72
N LEU A 596 -28.17 2.85 -3.47
CA LEU A 596 -28.39 4.13 -2.79
C LEU A 596 -27.42 4.41 -1.61
N GLY A 597 -26.40 3.57 -1.38
CA GLY A 597 -25.47 3.65 -0.24
C GLY A 597 -24.01 4.00 -0.59
N VAL A 598 -23.18 4.17 0.44
CA VAL A 598 -21.71 4.35 0.30
C VAL A 598 -21.11 3.10 -0.34
N SER A 599 -20.31 3.29 -1.40
CA SER A 599 -19.69 2.18 -2.13
C SER A 599 -18.65 1.46 -1.28
N ARG A 600 -18.99 0.27 -0.77
CA ARG A 600 -18.05 -0.62 -0.07
C ARG A 600 -17.08 -1.25 -1.07
N HIS A 601 -15.80 -0.94 -0.93
CA HIS A 601 -14.77 -1.49 -1.81
C HIS A 601 -13.41 -1.65 -1.13
N THR A 602 -13.24 -1.14 0.10
CA THR A 602 -12.00 -1.32 0.86
C THR A 602 -11.90 -2.75 1.40
N PRO A 603 -10.67 -3.28 1.62
CA PRO A 603 -10.49 -4.62 2.19
C PRO A 603 -11.21 -4.81 3.53
N LEU A 604 -11.17 -3.81 4.43
CA LEU A 604 -11.84 -3.89 5.74
C LEU A 604 -13.36 -4.05 5.61
N GLU A 605 -13.99 -3.27 4.74
CA GLU A 605 -15.44 -3.36 4.51
C GLU A 605 -15.86 -4.67 3.85
N LEU A 606 -15.02 -5.22 2.98
CA LEU A 606 -15.33 -6.41 2.18
C LEU A 606 -15.07 -7.71 2.93
N PHE A 607 -13.95 -7.82 3.64
CA PHE A 607 -13.63 -9.00 4.46
C PHE A 607 -14.35 -9.01 5.81
N GLY A 608 -14.82 -7.85 6.27
CA GLY A 608 -15.33 -7.67 7.64
C GLY A 608 -14.21 -7.77 8.68
N GLU A 609 -14.57 -7.61 9.95
CA GLU A 609 -13.59 -7.62 11.06
C GLU A 609 -12.85 -8.98 11.16
N GLU A 610 -13.58 -10.10 11.20
CA GLU A 610 -12.99 -11.46 11.31
C GLU A 610 -12.05 -11.76 10.13
N GLY A 611 -12.46 -11.44 8.90
CA GLY A 611 -11.66 -11.72 7.72
C GLY A 611 -10.44 -10.81 7.61
N PHE A 612 -10.59 -9.53 7.94
CA PHE A 612 -9.49 -8.57 7.88
C PHE A 612 -8.42 -8.90 8.92
N GLU A 613 -8.80 -9.17 10.17
CA GLU A 613 -7.88 -9.58 11.25
C GLU A 613 -7.12 -10.86 10.90
N PHE A 614 -7.78 -11.82 10.25
CA PHE A 614 -7.14 -13.06 9.83
C PHE A 614 -6.09 -12.85 8.73
N VAL A 615 -6.38 -11.96 7.77
CA VAL A 615 -5.55 -11.72 6.59
C VAL A 615 -4.40 -10.75 6.90
N GLU A 616 -4.49 -9.94 7.96
CA GLU A 616 -3.42 -9.03 8.39
C GLU A 616 -2.18 -9.77 8.93
N PRO A 617 -0.93 -9.33 8.64
CA PRO A 617 -0.53 -8.34 7.65
C PRO A 617 -0.59 -8.84 6.19
N PHE A 618 -0.97 -7.95 5.27
CA PHE A 618 -0.98 -8.16 3.81
C PHE A 618 -0.58 -6.87 3.07
N VAL A 619 -0.17 -6.99 1.80
CA VAL A 619 0.09 -5.85 0.91
C VAL A 619 -1.19 -5.52 0.13
N PRO A 620 -1.79 -4.34 0.33
CA PRO A 620 -2.98 -3.91 -0.41
C PRO A 620 -2.57 -3.37 -1.78
N ILE A 621 -3.10 -3.98 -2.86
CA ILE A 621 -2.86 -3.54 -4.24
C ILE A 621 -4.19 -3.03 -4.82
N GLU A 622 -4.26 -1.72 -5.08
CA GLU A 622 -5.46 -1.09 -5.63
C GLU A 622 -5.54 -1.28 -7.14
N THR A 623 -6.72 -1.61 -7.64
CA THR A 623 -7.02 -1.64 -9.08
C THR A 623 -7.92 -0.46 -9.42
N THR A 624 -7.36 0.50 -10.15
CA THR A 624 -8.05 1.73 -10.56
C THR A 624 -8.77 1.57 -11.91
N ASN A 625 -9.55 2.57 -12.32
CA ASN A 625 -10.07 2.68 -13.69
C ASN A 625 -8.91 2.87 -14.70
N TYR A 626 -9.19 2.68 -15.99
CA TYR A 626 -8.17 2.90 -17.02
C TYR A 626 -7.68 4.34 -17.05
N THR A 627 -6.41 4.52 -17.36
CA THR A 627 -5.90 5.83 -17.81
C THR A 627 -6.32 6.09 -19.25
N GLU A 628 -6.19 7.34 -19.70
CA GLU A 628 -6.42 7.70 -21.10
C GLU A 628 -5.52 6.89 -22.04
N SER A 629 -4.24 6.74 -21.68
CA SER A 629 -3.27 5.98 -22.47
C SER A 629 -3.59 4.47 -22.55
N GLU A 630 -4.07 3.88 -21.45
CA GLU A 630 -4.51 2.48 -21.40
C GLU A 630 -5.74 2.25 -22.27
N THR A 631 -6.70 3.19 -22.18
CA THR A 631 -7.93 3.13 -22.98
C THR A 631 -7.63 3.29 -24.46
N ASP A 632 -6.65 4.14 -24.81
CA ASP A 632 -6.19 4.32 -26.18
C ASP A 632 -5.52 3.08 -26.76
N ALA A 633 -4.69 2.40 -25.97
CA ALA A 633 -4.09 1.14 -26.39
C ALA A 633 -5.16 0.10 -26.74
N LEU A 634 -6.18 -0.04 -25.88
CA LEU A 634 -7.31 -0.93 -26.11
C LEU A 634 -8.20 -0.50 -27.28
N TYR A 635 -8.50 0.80 -27.41
CA TYR A 635 -9.25 1.34 -28.54
C TYR A 635 -8.58 0.99 -29.86
N ASN A 636 -7.27 1.26 -29.97
CA ASN A 636 -6.49 0.96 -31.16
C ASN A 636 -6.51 -0.54 -31.49
N TYR A 637 -6.42 -1.41 -30.48
CA TYR A 637 -6.56 -2.84 -30.65
C TYR A 637 -7.94 -3.24 -31.18
N TYR A 638 -9.03 -2.73 -30.62
CA TYR A 638 -10.39 -3.02 -31.08
C TYR A 638 -10.66 -2.49 -32.49
N VAL A 639 -10.12 -1.32 -32.85
CA VAL A 639 -10.19 -0.82 -34.23
C VAL A 639 -9.44 -1.73 -35.20
N ASN A 640 -8.21 -2.14 -34.85
CA ASN A 640 -7.38 -3.01 -35.68
C ASN A 640 -8.02 -4.39 -35.91
N LYS A 641 -8.67 -4.95 -34.89
CA LYS A 641 -9.36 -6.24 -34.96
C LYS A 641 -10.75 -6.14 -35.58
N ASN A 642 -11.17 -4.95 -36.03
CA ASN A 642 -12.54 -4.67 -36.46
C ASN A 642 -13.61 -5.04 -35.40
N TRP A 643 -13.22 -5.03 -34.12
CA TRP A 643 -14.10 -5.29 -32.98
C TRP A 643 -15.09 -4.15 -32.73
N LEU A 644 -14.85 -2.96 -33.29
CA LEU A 644 -15.84 -1.88 -33.36
C LEU A 644 -16.46 -1.87 -34.78
N ALA A 645 -17.69 -2.37 -34.97
CA ALA A 645 -18.27 -2.51 -36.31
C ALA A 645 -18.91 -1.21 -36.80
N SER A 646 -19.41 -0.38 -35.88
CA SER A 646 -19.99 0.91 -36.25
C SER A 646 -18.90 1.84 -36.78
N LYS A 647 -19.14 2.44 -37.95
CA LYS A 647 -18.26 3.48 -38.51
C LYS A 647 -18.19 4.71 -37.60
N ALA A 648 -19.28 5.04 -36.91
CA ALA A 648 -19.32 6.14 -35.95
C ALA A 648 -18.45 5.86 -34.72
N ALA A 649 -18.34 4.60 -34.27
CA ALA A 649 -17.50 4.23 -33.14
C ALA A 649 -15.99 4.34 -33.46
N ARG A 650 -15.61 4.32 -34.75
CA ARG A 650 -14.22 4.47 -35.20
C ARG A 650 -13.80 5.94 -35.39
N SER A 651 -14.73 6.88 -35.25
CA SER A 651 -14.41 8.31 -35.33
C SER A 651 -13.78 8.80 -34.03
N GLU A 652 -13.10 9.95 -34.08
CA GLU A 652 -12.55 10.58 -32.87
C GLU A 652 -13.65 10.93 -31.85
N GLU A 653 -14.83 11.30 -32.33
CA GLU A 653 -15.99 11.56 -31.49
C GLU A 653 -16.51 10.27 -30.84
N GLY A 654 -16.58 9.17 -31.59
CA GLY A 654 -16.93 7.85 -31.05
C GLY A 654 -15.96 7.39 -29.96
N ARG A 655 -14.66 7.60 -30.15
CA ARG A 655 -13.63 7.34 -29.12
C ARG A 655 -13.89 8.13 -27.83
N LYS A 656 -14.13 9.44 -27.94
CA LYS A 656 -14.43 10.31 -26.78
C LYS A 656 -15.73 9.89 -26.08
N GLN A 657 -16.76 9.52 -26.85
CA GLN A 657 -18.03 9.03 -26.31
C GLN A 657 -17.87 7.70 -25.56
N LEU A 658 -17.12 6.74 -26.10
CA LEU A 658 -16.84 5.46 -25.41
C LEU A 658 -16.10 5.67 -24.09
N MET A 659 -15.10 6.56 -24.06
CA MET A 659 -14.39 6.93 -22.84
C MET A 659 -15.30 7.60 -21.82
N HIS A 660 -16.12 8.56 -22.27
CA HIS A 660 -17.03 9.30 -21.40
C HIS A 660 -18.11 8.41 -20.79
N LEU A 661 -18.78 7.59 -21.62
CA LEU A 661 -19.87 6.71 -21.19
C LEU A 661 -19.38 5.58 -20.28
N SER A 662 -18.17 5.06 -20.50
CA SER A 662 -17.57 4.06 -19.60
C SER A 662 -17.02 4.67 -18.31
N ALA A 663 -16.83 6.00 -18.26
CA ALA A 663 -16.08 6.68 -17.21
C ALA A 663 -14.73 6.01 -16.91
N PHE A 664 -14.05 5.56 -17.97
CA PHE A 664 -12.80 4.79 -17.92
C PHE A 664 -12.87 3.44 -17.18
N ASN A 665 -14.06 2.97 -16.81
CA ASN A 665 -14.20 1.68 -16.13
C ASN A 665 -14.01 0.50 -17.11
N PRO A 666 -13.08 -0.44 -16.84
CA PRO A 666 -12.80 -1.56 -17.75
C PRO A 666 -14.02 -2.41 -18.12
N TYR A 667 -14.87 -2.72 -17.14
CA TYR A 667 -16.06 -3.54 -17.35
C TYR A 667 -17.09 -2.84 -18.24
N TYR A 668 -17.39 -1.55 -17.97
CA TYR A 668 -18.32 -0.80 -18.81
C TYR A 668 -17.74 -0.52 -20.20
N TYR A 669 -16.44 -0.25 -20.29
CA TYR A 669 -15.77 -0.01 -21.57
C TYR A 669 -15.84 -1.23 -22.50
N GLU A 670 -15.50 -2.41 -22.00
CA GLU A 670 -15.59 -3.64 -22.79
C GLU A 670 -17.03 -3.91 -23.24
N ARG A 671 -18.01 -3.72 -22.34
CA ARG A 671 -19.43 -3.91 -22.65
C ARG A 671 -19.95 -2.95 -23.72
N LEU A 672 -19.47 -1.71 -23.74
CA LEU A 672 -19.82 -0.73 -24.78
C LEU A 672 -19.17 -1.06 -26.13
N CYS A 673 -18.00 -1.69 -26.11
CA CYS A 673 -17.27 -2.09 -27.31
C CYS A 673 -17.74 -3.44 -27.88
N ALA A 674 -18.32 -4.31 -27.05
CA ALA A 674 -18.82 -5.62 -27.46
C ALA A 674 -20.08 -5.52 -28.33
N PHE A 675 -20.19 -6.40 -29.32
CA PHE A 675 -21.45 -6.61 -30.04
C PHE A 675 -22.38 -7.49 -29.21
N ASN A 676 -23.62 -7.05 -29.03
CA ASN A 676 -24.69 -7.91 -28.48
C ASN A 676 -25.14 -8.94 -29.51
#